data_AF-A0A917VQR1-F1
#
_entry.id   AF-A0A917VQR1-F1
#
_cell.length_a   1.000
_cell.length_b   1.000
_cell.length_c   1.000
_cell.angle_alpha   90.00
_cell.angle_beta   90.00
_cell.angle_gamma   90.00
#
_symmetry.space_group_name_H-M   'P 1'
#
loop_
_entity.id
_entity.type
_entity.pdbx_description
1 polymer ?
#
loop_
_entity_poly.entity_id
_entity_poly.type
_entity_poly.pdbx_seq_one_letter_code
_entity_poly.pdbx_strand_id
1 'polypeptide(L)'
;MTQRWTENQVTALAPDTSSLTAARKLAGKWSGTGWSGTALWGLCKGSGNTPYQTIVDLAGPAFRCSCPSRKFPCKHALSLLMNWSAGTVAETADTADFAAEWMSRRTEKAAAPPKKARGSDPATAQQRHGRVEAGLTELDTWLTDQIRTGLAQTDRSHGAFEAVAARLVDAQAPGPAAAMRRLPDAVVRRSDWPEVILGRFSWLHLLIAAHRRLDQLPAPLAAAVRNRIGYPISADSVQAEPAVADRWLTVGMRTEEEERVHTRLTWLYGMRTGRLALLVDHSFGSPVFITSTPPVGLAAEYDVHFYPVAAPLRAVVGPGREPAAPVAAEPPETAGSGTIAGALADFATAAAADPWLETWPVLLRGVTPARQGAEWLLAERDGTALPLESPAQPWRLLALSGGRPVAVFGTWTGRRLEVISVVAGGEFHDAGPTEDSTGSAIAATPEAASIALLGTARGAATPPGLPDPVAAAVAALSGRDTADRLLGTTALEMAWSRGGYLPHRVEVPDEPAADDPRPALPRAAADRLALLIGSRPDFLPEWFAAAAPHDYRAPERLTGQLLEFAAGNGELREAALRLAGARGRWLAGWIPRWHDLARRDTAQPEAGNETWHLGRPPERLRWLIESRRRDPAAARDALAEAWPRESGAPKAGLLGVLADGLGPADEDLLERALDDRRGDVRRTAAELLARLPGSAFAERMAGRAAAWSKCADAGSGEGSELIVDIPETLDKGAIRDGFTDSTTEFGYRWNGQPDLSATRLRKLVAGLPLSYWRGPLGPPVRAVATRVDDRFRQPLFDGWMDAALAQRDTEWGHALFTVGMPSNLAILRRRELFALIPPGEQLRHLLRLGSAWLSELESLLPAVAHPWPPELARHLLHLFEERARTAAARRGAPGTYPSAHRSLLHTAALHLPPECAGEVTALAGRCAADDWAEALGLLAHDLHQRSVMLEELK
;
A
#
# COMPACT_ATOMS: atom_id res chain seq x y z
N MET A 1 -25.36 22.56 -16.12
CA MET A 1 -24.97 21.14 -16.02
C MET A 1 -23.95 21.02 -14.90
N THR A 2 -24.24 20.24 -13.87
CA THR A 2 -23.33 19.99 -12.74
C THR A 2 -22.18 19.13 -13.25
N GLN A 3 -20.94 19.63 -13.21
CA GLN A 3 -19.77 18.84 -13.62
C GLN A 3 -19.57 17.69 -12.61
N ARG A 4 -19.40 16.45 -13.09
CA ARG A 4 -19.14 15.29 -12.23
C ARG A 4 -17.86 15.49 -11.44
N TRP A 5 -17.88 15.12 -10.15
CA TRP A 5 -16.68 15.17 -9.32
C TRP A 5 -15.66 14.14 -9.79
N THR A 6 -14.38 14.45 -9.63
CA THR A 6 -13.30 13.49 -9.86
C THR A 6 -13.21 12.51 -8.69
N GLU A 7 -12.67 11.31 -8.90
CA GLU A 7 -12.47 10.37 -7.80
C GLU A 7 -11.48 10.93 -6.75
N ASN A 8 -10.54 11.78 -7.15
CA ASN A 8 -9.67 12.49 -6.21
C ASN A 8 -10.49 13.39 -5.26
N GLN A 9 -11.49 14.11 -5.80
CA GLN A 9 -12.42 14.89 -4.99
C GLN A 9 -13.25 14.00 -4.05
N VAL A 10 -13.68 12.82 -4.50
CA VAL A 10 -14.38 11.85 -3.63
C VAL A 10 -13.44 11.26 -2.57
N THR A 11 -12.18 11.01 -2.91
CA THR A 11 -11.16 10.45 -2.02
C THR A 11 -10.79 11.44 -0.92
N ALA A 12 -10.70 12.73 -1.25
CA ALA A 12 -10.46 13.81 -0.29
C ALA A 12 -11.59 13.94 0.75
N LEU A 13 -12.78 13.37 0.50
CA LEU A 13 -13.89 13.35 1.45
C LEU A 13 -13.84 12.17 2.42
N ALA A 14 -12.98 11.17 2.18
CA ALA A 14 -12.98 9.98 3.01
C ALA A 14 -12.40 10.24 4.40
N PRO A 15 -13.03 9.71 5.46
CA PRO A 15 -12.53 9.88 6.82
C PRO A 15 -11.23 9.12 7.06
N ASP A 16 -10.99 8.03 6.32
CA ASP A 16 -9.77 7.25 6.39
C ASP A 16 -9.63 6.30 5.17
N THR A 17 -8.41 5.77 4.96
CA THR A 17 -8.07 4.82 3.89
C THR A 17 -8.87 3.52 3.98
N SER A 18 -9.25 3.08 5.19
CA SER A 18 -10.03 1.85 5.39
C SER A 18 -11.46 1.98 4.85
N SER A 19 -12.03 3.18 4.96
CA SER A 19 -13.37 3.53 4.50
C SER A 19 -13.43 3.59 2.97
N LEU A 20 -12.39 4.13 2.33
CA LEU A 20 -12.22 4.07 0.87
C LEU A 20 -12.10 2.65 0.36
N THR A 21 -11.27 1.83 1.01
CA THR A 21 -11.10 0.42 0.64
C THR A 21 -12.41 -0.34 0.77
N ALA A 22 -13.17 -0.09 1.84
CA ALA A 22 -14.48 -0.69 2.04
C ALA A 22 -15.55 -0.15 1.06
N ALA A 23 -15.46 1.11 0.65
CA ALA A 23 -16.36 1.72 -0.32
C ALA A 23 -16.22 1.09 -1.70
N ARG A 24 -14.98 0.92 -2.17
CA ARG A 24 -14.72 0.33 -3.50
C ARG A 24 -15.27 -1.10 -3.63
N LYS A 25 -15.35 -1.86 -2.52
CA LYS A 25 -15.97 -3.20 -2.48
C LYS A 25 -17.50 -3.20 -2.67
N LEU A 26 -18.15 -2.03 -2.69
CA LEU A 26 -19.61 -1.88 -2.78
C LEU A 26 -20.08 -1.40 -4.16
N ALA A 27 -19.18 -1.11 -5.11
CA ALA A 27 -19.51 -0.53 -6.41
C ALA A 27 -20.61 -1.30 -7.19
N GLY A 28 -20.64 -2.64 -7.08
CA GLY A 28 -21.64 -3.50 -7.74
C GLY A 28 -22.89 -3.80 -6.91
N LYS A 29 -23.09 -3.17 -5.73
CA LYS A 29 -24.19 -3.50 -4.81
C LYS A 29 -25.35 -2.49 -4.84
N TRP A 30 -25.43 -1.68 -5.90
CA TRP A 30 -26.38 -0.58 -5.99
C TRP A 30 -27.58 -0.89 -6.88
N SER A 31 -28.75 -0.42 -6.48
CA SER A 31 -29.97 -0.36 -7.29
C SER A 31 -30.71 0.96 -7.07
N GLY A 32 -31.65 1.30 -7.94
CA GLY A 32 -32.44 2.53 -7.83
C GLY A 32 -31.58 3.80 -7.74
N THR A 33 -30.43 3.80 -8.42
CA THR A 33 -29.49 4.92 -8.43
C THR A 33 -29.95 5.99 -9.41
N GLY A 34 -29.73 7.26 -9.06
CA GLY A 34 -30.05 8.39 -9.92
C GLY A 34 -29.47 9.68 -9.36
N TRP A 35 -29.36 10.69 -10.21
CA TRP A 35 -29.07 12.04 -9.76
C TRP A 35 -29.90 13.07 -10.55
N SER A 36 -30.25 14.17 -9.90
CA SER A 36 -31.01 15.28 -10.49
C SER A 36 -30.64 16.58 -9.75
N GLY A 37 -30.26 17.62 -10.49
CA GLY A 37 -29.76 18.87 -9.92
C GLY A 37 -28.50 18.64 -9.06
N THR A 38 -28.66 18.75 -7.73
CA THR A 38 -27.60 18.48 -6.74
C THR A 38 -27.87 17.23 -5.90
N ALA A 39 -29.00 16.55 -6.08
CA ALA A 39 -29.30 15.32 -5.34
C ALA A 39 -28.73 14.11 -6.07
N LEU A 40 -27.95 13.27 -5.38
CA LEU A 40 -27.50 11.95 -5.83
C LEU A 40 -28.01 10.91 -4.83
N TRP A 41 -28.60 9.81 -5.31
CA TRP A 41 -29.17 8.78 -4.44
C TRP A 41 -28.96 7.37 -4.97
N GLY A 42 -29.15 6.39 -4.08
CA GLY A 42 -29.11 4.97 -4.41
C GLY A 42 -29.48 4.07 -3.25
N LEU A 43 -29.83 2.83 -3.57
CA LEU A 43 -30.11 1.75 -2.63
C LEU A 43 -28.95 0.76 -2.64
N CYS A 44 -28.20 0.65 -1.55
CA CYS A 44 -27.09 -0.29 -1.45
C CYS A 44 -27.50 -1.57 -0.72
N LYS A 45 -27.27 -2.75 -1.33
CA LYS A 45 -27.51 -4.05 -0.70
C LYS A 45 -26.55 -4.25 0.49
N GLY A 46 -27.11 -4.28 1.70
CA GLY A 46 -26.40 -4.50 2.97
C GLY A 46 -26.45 -5.94 3.45
N SER A 47 -26.05 -6.17 4.71
CA SER A 47 -26.13 -7.48 5.38
C SER A 47 -27.53 -7.82 5.91
N GLY A 48 -28.50 -6.91 5.80
CA GLY A 48 -29.90 -7.12 6.17
C GLY A 48 -30.83 -7.16 4.96
N ASN A 49 -32.11 -7.46 5.19
CA ASN A 49 -33.13 -7.58 4.14
C ASN A 49 -33.50 -6.25 3.46
N THR A 50 -33.30 -5.11 4.14
CA THR A 50 -33.62 -3.79 3.59
C THR A 50 -32.36 -3.11 3.06
N PRO A 51 -32.32 -2.71 1.78
CA PRO A 51 -31.20 -1.95 1.22
C PRO A 51 -30.99 -0.62 1.96
N TYR A 52 -29.73 -0.21 2.11
CA TYR A 52 -29.42 1.07 2.71
C TYR A 52 -29.71 2.21 1.74
N GLN A 53 -30.66 3.07 2.09
CA GLN A 53 -30.93 4.32 1.39
C GLN A 53 -29.77 5.26 1.61
N THR A 54 -29.10 5.63 0.52
CA THR A 54 -27.96 6.54 0.53
C THR A 54 -28.27 7.75 -0.33
N ILE A 55 -28.02 8.94 0.20
CA ILE A 55 -28.29 10.23 -0.43
C ILE A 55 -27.07 11.12 -0.22
N VAL A 56 -26.70 11.85 -1.25
CA VAL A 56 -25.56 12.76 -1.30
C VAL A 56 -26.05 14.09 -1.90
N ASP A 57 -25.76 15.18 -1.21
CA ASP A 57 -25.94 16.55 -1.73
C ASP A 57 -24.64 17.03 -2.40
N LEU A 58 -24.68 17.20 -3.73
CA LEU A 58 -23.57 17.58 -4.59
C LEU A 58 -23.29 19.10 -4.58
N ALA A 59 -24.13 19.93 -3.95
CA ALA A 59 -23.87 21.37 -3.81
C ALA A 59 -22.72 21.63 -2.81
N GLY A 60 -22.54 20.71 -1.87
CA GLY A 60 -21.41 20.66 -0.94
C GLY A 60 -21.61 19.45 -0.03
N PRO A 61 -20.69 18.47 -0.08
CA PRO A 61 -21.00 17.09 0.26
C PRO A 61 -21.62 16.94 1.65
N ALA A 62 -22.92 16.68 1.67
CA ALA A 62 -23.62 16.17 2.84
C ALA A 62 -24.16 14.79 2.52
N PHE A 63 -24.12 13.91 3.51
CA PHE A 63 -24.39 12.49 3.32
C PHE A 63 -25.46 12.02 4.29
N ARG A 64 -26.41 11.24 3.77
CA ARG A 64 -27.29 10.42 4.59
C ARG A 64 -27.22 9.00 4.09
N CYS A 65 -26.98 8.06 5.00
CA CYS A 65 -27.09 6.65 4.72
C CYS A 65 -27.83 5.97 5.87
N SER A 66 -28.76 5.06 5.58
CA SER A 66 -29.47 4.29 6.63
C SER A 66 -28.65 3.14 7.23
N CYS A 67 -27.35 3.04 6.91
CA CYS A 67 -26.47 2.02 7.46
C CYS A 67 -26.04 2.32 8.91
N PRO A 68 -25.73 1.29 9.73
CA PRO A 68 -25.33 1.47 11.13
C PRO A 68 -23.86 1.96 11.29
N SER A 69 -23.20 2.37 10.21
CA SER A 69 -21.81 2.84 10.26
C SER A 69 -21.72 4.14 11.05
N ARG A 70 -20.65 4.26 11.86
CA ARG A 70 -20.31 5.50 12.57
C ARG A 70 -19.32 6.39 11.80
N LYS A 71 -18.80 5.90 10.66
CA LYS A 71 -17.88 6.64 9.78
C LYS A 71 -18.70 7.32 8.68
N PHE A 72 -18.50 8.63 8.46
CA PHE A 72 -19.18 9.38 7.40
C PHE A 72 -18.16 10.16 6.53
N PRO A 73 -18.44 10.48 5.26
CA PRO A 73 -19.26 9.64 4.38
C PRO A 73 -18.91 8.16 4.58
N CYS A 74 -19.95 7.36 4.81
CA CYS A 74 -19.74 5.94 5.08
C CYS A 74 -19.28 5.27 3.78
N LYS A 75 -18.82 4.01 3.89
CA LYS A 75 -18.46 3.23 2.70
C LYS A 75 -19.55 3.24 1.60
N HIS A 76 -20.83 3.34 1.97
CA HIS A 76 -21.93 3.44 1.00
C HIS A 76 -21.98 4.83 0.34
N ALA A 77 -21.89 5.92 1.10
CA ALA A 77 -21.87 7.27 0.52
C ALA A 77 -20.66 7.48 -0.40
N LEU A 78 -19.48 7.03 0.02
CA LEU A 78 -18.26 7.04 -0.79
C LEU A 78 -18.42 6.20 -2.07
N SER A 79 -18.99 4.99 -1.95
CA SER A 79 -19.19 4.11 -3.11
C SER A 79 -20.20 4.68 -4.11
N LEU A 80 -21.28 5.31 -3.65
CA LEU A 80 -22.26 5.95 -4.51
C LEU A 80 -21.64 7.13 -5.27
N LEU A 81 -20.86 7.96 -4.58
CA LEU A 81 -20.10 9.05 -5.19
C LEU A 81 -19.07 8.55 -6.22
N MET A 82 -18.36 7.47 -5.91
CA MET A 82 -17.41 6.85 -6.86
C MET A 82 -18.13 6.35 -8.11
N ASN A 83 -19.30 5.72 -7.97
CA ASN A 83 -20.10 5.28 -9.11
C ASN A 83 -20.59 6.47 -9.96
N TRP A 84 -21.09 7.52 -9.32
CA TRP A 84 -21.51 8.73 -10.04
C TRP A 84 -20.33 9.43 -10.74
N SER A 85 -19.18 9.52 -10.07
CA SER A 85 -17.92 10.04 -10.62
C SER A 85 -17.46 9.26 -11.85
N ALA A 86 -17.54 7.93 -11.80
CA ALA A 86 -17.26 7.03 -12.92
C ALA A 86 -18.32 7.06 -14.04
N GLY A 87 -19.38 7.85 -13.88
CA GLY A 87 -20.45 7.99 -14.87
C GLY A 87 -21.44 6.83 -14.93
N THR A 88 -21.43 5.93 -13.94
CA THR A 88 -22.31 4.73 -13.91
C THR A 88 -23.68 5.02 -13.30
N VAL A 89 -23.91 6.22 -12.77
CA VAL A 89 -25.22 6.69 -12.29
C VAL A 89 -25.85 7.64 -13.32
N ALA A 90 -27.02 7.26 -13.82
CA ALA A 90 -27.76 8.05 -14.81
C ALA A 90 -28.40 9.31 -14.20
N GLU A 91 -28.47 10.38 -14.99
CA GLU A 91 -29.28 11.56 -14.66
C GLU A 91 -30.76 11.21 -14.86
N THR A 92 -31.62 11.63 -13.93
CA THR A 92 -33.06 11.38 -14.00
C THR A 92 -33.82 12.71 -13.88
N ALA A 93 -34.98 12.80 -14.54
CA ALA A 93 -35.83 13.98 -14.44
C ALA A 93 -36.36 14.17 -13.01
N ASP A 94 -36.84 13.07 -12.42
CA ASP A 94 -37.42 13.07 -11.08
C ASP A 94 -36.42 12.59 -10.01
N THR A 95 -36.47 13.22 -8.84
CA THR A 95 -35.72 12.81 -7.64
C THR A 95 -36.51 11.75 -6.87
N ALA A 96 -35.88 10.66 -6.43
CA ALA A 96 -36.56 9.64 -5.64
C ALA A 96 -37.13 10.21 -4.33
N ASP A 97 -38.32 9.74 -3.90
CA ASP A 97 -39.08 10.28 -2.76
C ASP A 97 -38.23 10.46 -1.49
N PHE A 98 -37.44 9.45 -1.12
CA PHE A 98 -36.60 9.49 0.08
C PHE A 98 -35.45 10.51 -0.02
N ALA A 99 -34.96 10.78 -1.24
CA ALA A 99 -33.94 11.78 -1.51
C ALA A 99 -34.57 13.19 -1.52
N ALA A 100 -35.73 13.35 -2.17
CA ALA A 100 -36.48 14.61 -2.20
C ALA A 100 -36.88 15.07 -0.78
N GLU A 101 -37.41 14.16 0.05
CA GLU A 101 -37.77 14.44 1.45
C GLU A 101 -36.56 14.92 2.26
N TRP A 102 -35.40 14.29 2.07
CA TRP A 102 -34.18 14.66 2.79
C TRP A 102 -33.61 16.00 2.31
N MET A 103 -33.57 16.24 1.00
CA MET A 103 -33.10 17.50 0.43
C MET A 103 -34.00 18.67 0.87
N SER A 104 -35.33 18.52 0.86
CA SER A 104 -36.27 19.53 1.35
C SER A 104 -36.00 19.88 2.82
N ARG A 105 -35.85 18.87 3.69
CA ARG A 105 -35.51 19.09 5.11
C ARG A 105 -34.19 19.81 5.31
N ARG A 106 -33.19 19.57 4.44
CA ARG A 106 -31.90 20.28 4.49
C ARG A 106 -32.08 21.75 4.13
N THR A 107 -32.81 22.03 3.05
CA THR A 107 -33.12 23.39 2.61
C THR A 107 -33.93 24.14 3.67
N GLU A 108 -34.94 23.51 4.27
CA GLU A 108 -35.72 24.07 5.38
C GLU A 108 -34.86 24.36 6.62
N LYS A 109 -33.93 23.45 6.97
CA LYS A 109 -33.03 23.63 8.11
C LYS A 109 -31.96 24.70 7.85
N ALA A 110 -31.52 24.86 6.60
CA ALA A 110 -30.60 25.92 6.18
C ALA A 110 -31.29 27.29 6.07
N ALA A 111 -32.58 27.31 5.69
CA ALA A 111 -33.41 28.51 5.61
C ALA A 111 -34.01 28.91 6.97
N ALA A 112 -34.02 28.01 7.96
CA ALA A 112 -34.48 28.32 9.30
C ALA A 112 -33.58 29.42 9.92
N PRO A 113 -34.15 30.55 10.36
CA PRO A 113 -33.36 31.60 10.98
C PRO A 113 -32.64 31.02 12.22
N PRO A 114 -31.37 31.39 12.46
CA PRO A 114 -30.65 30.95 13.64
C PRO A 114 -31.49 31.29 14.88
N LYS A 115 -31.62 30.33 15.81
CA LYS A 115 -32.23 30.62 17.12
C LYS A 115 -31.41 31.75 17.73
N LYS A 116 -32.00 32.95 17.82
CA LYS A 116 -31.38 34.14 18.43
C LYS A 116 -30.61 33.71 19.67
N ALA A 117 -29.28 33.81 19.61
CA ALA A 117 -28.46 33.65 20.79
C ALA A 117 -28.92 34.71 21.80
N ARG A 118 -29.48 34.29 22.94
CA ARG A 118 -29.59 35.18 24.10
C ARG A 118 -28.17 35.57 24.44
N GLY A 119 -27.79 36.83 24.14
CA GLY A 119 -26.54 37.40 24.62
C GLY A 119 -26.44 37.14 26.12
N SER A 120 -25.29 36.68 26.61
CA SER A 120 -25.12 36.44 28.03
C SER A 120 -25.40 37.75 28.77
N ASP A 121 -26.23 37.69 29.81
CA ASP A 121 -26.42 38.79 30.76
C ASP A 121 -25.04 39.38 31.14
N PRO A 122 -24.85 40.73 31.10
CA PRO A 122 -23.60 41.38 31.50
C PRO A 122 -23.04 40.89 32.84
N ALA A 123 -23.91 40.57 33.81
CA ALA A 123 -23.49 40.01 35.10
C ALA A 123 -22.85 38.61 34.95
N THR A 124 -23.38 37.78 34.05
CA THR A 124 -22.83 36.44 33.74
C THR A 124 -21.50 36.55 32.99
N ALA A 125 -21.35 37.53 32.09
CA ALA A 125 -20.09 37.80 31.40
C ALA A 125 -18.99 38.28 32.37
N GLN A 126 -19.33 39.14 33.33
CA GLN A 126 -18.41 39.62 34.35
C GLN A 126 -17.99 38.50 35.32
N GLN A 127 -18.93 37.67 35.77
CA GLN A 127 -18.61 36.50 36.60
C GLN A 127 -17.68 35.52 35.88
N ARG A 128 -17.91 35.30 34.58
CA ARG A 128 -16.99 34.50 33.76
C ARG A 128 -15.60 35.13 33.69
N HIS A 129 -15.51 36.44 33.47
CA HIS A 129 -14.22 37.12 33.44
C HIS A 129 -13.43 36.89 34.74
N GLY A 130 -14.08 37.06 35.90
CA GLY A 130 -13.45 36.81 37.20
C GLY A 130 -12.98 35.36 37.41
N ARG A 131 -13.76 34.36 36.97
CA ARG A 131 -13.34 32.94 37.03
C ARG A 131 -12.13 32.65 36.15
N VAL A 132 -12.14 33.19 34.93
CA VAL A 132 -11.03 33.05 33.98
C VAL A 132 -9.77 33.70 34.55
N GLU A 133 -9.87 34.93 35.03
CA GLU A 133 -8.73 35.67 35.60
C GLU A 133 -8.10 34.94 36.80
N ALA A 134 -8.92 34.39 37.69
CA ALA A 134 -8.44 33.58 38.81
C ALA A 134 -7.72 32.31 38.33
N GLY A 135 -8.31 31.56 37.39
CA GLY A 135 -7.70 30.34 36.85
C GLY A 135 -6.40 30.60 36.08
N LEU A 136 -6.32 31.70 35.32
CA LEU A 136 -5.10 32.11 34.63
C LEU A 136 -4.01 32.54 35.61
N THR A 137 -4.37 33.15 36.75
CA THR A 137 -3.41 33.52 37.80
C THR A 137 -2.85 32.29 38.51
N GLU A 138 -3.69 31.29 38.82
CA GLU A 138 -3.23 30.00 39.33
C GLU A 138 -2.30 29.30 38.32
N LEU A 139 -2.67 29.29 37.04
CA LEU A 139 -1.82 28.73 35.99
C LEU A 139 -0.47 29.43 35.90
N ASP A 140 -0.42 30.77 35.92
CA ASP A 140 0.84 31.53 35.87
C ASP A 140 1.78 31.21 37.04
N THR A 141 1.19 31.06 38.24
CA THR A 141 1.92 30.64 39.44
C THR A 141 2.47 29.23 39.26
N TRP A 142 1.64 28.30 38.76
CA TRP A 142 2.06 26.94 38.49
C TRP A 142 3.18 26.86 37.44
N LEU A 143 3.06 27.62 36.34
CA LEU A 143 4.07 27.68 35.27
C LEU A 143 5.41 28.21 35.81
N THR A 144 5.39 29.32 36.55
CA THR A 144 6.61 29.90 37.14
C THR A 144 7.23 29.00 38.19
N ASP A 145 6.45 28.28 38.99
CA ASP A 145 6.94 27.29 39.95
C ASP A 145 7.62 26.10 39.27
N GLN A 146 7.09 25.62 38.13
CA GLN A 146 7.74 24.58 37.34
C GLN A 146 9.10 25.03 36.81
N ILE A 147 9.18 26.26 36.28
CA ILE A 147 10.44 26.82 35.77
C ILE A 147 11.43 27.11 36.90
N ARG A 148 10.96 27.56 38.06
CA ARG A 148 11.81 27.82 39.22
C ARG A 148 12.44 26.55 39.76
N THR A 149 11.64 25.48 39.85
CA THR A 149 12.05 24.16 40.36
C THR A 149 12.92 23.41 39.34
N GLY A 150 12.62 23.57 38.06
CA GLY A 150 13.31 22.91 36.95
C GLY A 150 12.48 21.78 36.35
N LEU A 151 12.34 21.78 35.02
CA LEU A 151 11.52 20.80 34.27
C LEU A 151 12.01 19.36 34.42
N ALA A 152 13.27 19.14 34.81
CA ALA A 152 13.79 17.80 35.11
C ALA A 152 13.11 17.16 36.34
N GLN A 153 12.69 17.99 37.29
CA GLN A 153 12.07 17.56 38.55
C GLN A 153 10.53 17.63 38.53
N THR A 154 9.95 18.23 37.49
CA THR A 154 8.50 18.34 37.31
C THR A 154 7.86 16.98 37.04
N ASP A 155 6.71 16.71 37.66
CA ASP A 155 5.83 15.61 37.27
C ASP A 155 5.23 15.89 35.89
N ARG A 156 5.65 15.10 34.90
CA ARG A 156 5.24 15.21 33.50
C ARG A 156 4.27 14.11 33.09
N SER A 157 3.65 13.43 34.06
CA SER A 157 2.64 12.42 33.79
C SER A 157 1.39 13.03 33.15
N HIS A 158 0.66 12.22 32.39
CA HIS A 158 -0.64 12.62 31.84
C HIS A 158 -1.59 13.11 32.94
N GLY A 159 -1.60 12.43 34.10
CA GLY A 159 -2.43 12.82 35.25
C GLY A 159 -2.09 14.20 35.82
N ALA A 160 -0.80 14.56 35.89
CA ALA A 160 -0.38 15.88 36.36
C ALA A 160 -0.87 17.00 35.45
N PHE A 161 -0.72 16.85 34.13
CA PHE A 161 -1.22 17.82 33.15
C PHE A 161 -2.74 17.89 33.12
N GLU A 162 -3.44 16.74 33.19
CA GLU A 162 -4.90 16.72 33.22
C GLU A 162 -5.47 17.38 34.47
N ALA A 163 -4.82 17.26 35.63
CA ALA A 163 -5.23 17.93 36.86
C ALA A 163 -5.16 19.47 36.75
N VAL A 164 -4.24 20.02 35.96
CA VAL A 164 -4.19 21.45 35.66
C VAL A 164 -5.23 21.83 34.61
N ALA A 165 -5.39 21.01 33.56
CA ALA A 165 -6.38 21.23 32.51
C ALA A 165 -7.82 21.24 33.06
N ALA A 166 -8.16 20.32 33.96
CA ALA A 166 -9.48 20.24 34.60
C ALA A 166 -9.81 21.53 35.36
N ARG A 167 -8.87 22.07 36.15
CA ARG A 167 -9.04 23.35 36.85
C ARG A 167 -9.25 24.52 35.89
N LEU A 168 -8.57 24.52 34.74
CA LEU A 168 -8.78 25.54 33.70
C LEU A 168 -10.16 25.43 33.03
N VAL A 169 -10.69 24.21 32.86
CA VAL A 169 -12.07 24.00 32.39
C VAL A 169 -13.07 24.56 33.41
N ASP A 170 -12.87 24.29 34.70
CA ASP A 170 -13.70 24.83 35.79
C ASP A 170 -13.63 26.37 35.86
N ALA A 171 -12.45 26.93 35.57
CA ALA A 171 -12.23 28.37 35.45
C ALA A 171 -12.79 28.99 34.15
N GLN A 172 -13.39 28.19 33.26
CA GLN A 172 -13.93 28.61 31.95
C GLN A 172 -12.88 29.14 30.96
N ALA A 173 -11.65 28.62 31.05
CA ALA A 173 -10.53 28.87 30.13
C ALA A 173 -10.18 27.61 29.29
N PRO A 174 -11.10 27.16 28.40
CA PRO A 174 -10.92 25.90 27.67
C PRO A 174 -9.75 25.93 26.67
N GLY A 175 -9.34 27.11 26.18
CA GLY A 175 -8.19 27.22 25.27
C GLY A 175 -6.87 26.81 25.95
N PRO A 176 -6.49 27.44 27.08
CA PRO A 176 -5.38 26.99 27.92
C PRO A 176 -5.50 25.54 28.37
N ALA A 177 -6.71 25.06 28.71
CA ALA A 177 -6.92 23.65 29.07
C ALA A 177 -6.57 22.70 27.92
N ALA A 178 -7.04 22.99 26.71
CA ALA A 178 -6.72 22.20 25.52
C ALA A 178 -5.21 22.23 25.20
N ALA A 179 -4.54 23.37 25.40
CA ALA A 179 -3.10 23.47 25.24
C ALA A 179 -2.34 22.56 26.23
N MET A 180 -2.78 22.47 27.48
CA MET A 180 -2.19 21.58 28.49
C MET A 180 -2.38 20.09 28.14
N ARG A 181 -3.55 19.70 27.64
CA ARG A 181 -3.86 18.32 27.26
C ARG A 181 -3.02 17.77 26.11
N ARG A 182 -2.44 18.64 25.28
CA ARG A 182 -1.56 18.25 24.17
C ARG A 182 -0.12 17.93 24.61
N LEU A 183 0.31 18.36 25.80
CA LEU A 183 1.69 18.22 26.27
C LEU A 183 2.14 16.80 26.60
N PRO A 184 1.33 15.94 27.26
CA PRO A 184 1.78 14.59 27.66
C PRO A 184 2.29 13.74 26.49
N ASP A 185 1.61 13.80 25.34
CA ASP A 185 1.98 13.01 24.16
C ASP A 185 3.33 13.46 23.57
N ALA A 186 3.56 14.78 23.53
CA ALA A 186 4.85 15.34 23.11
C ALA A 186 6.01 14.89 24.01
N VAL A 187 5.80 14.82 25.33
CA VAL A 187 6.83 14.36 26.29
C VAL A 187 7.24 12.90 26.04
N VAL A 188 6.30 12.05 25.65
CA VAL A 188 6.56 10.63 25.42
C VAL A 188 7.24 10.38 24.08
N ARG A 189 6.83 11.12 23.03
CA ARG A 189 7.24 10.84 21.64
C ARG A 189 8.50 11.58 21.20
N ARG A 190 8.81 12.71 21.82
CA ARG A 190 9.83 13.64 21.31
C ARG A 190 11.09 13.67 22.18
N SER A 191 12.25 13.68 21.52
CA SER A 191 13.54 13.89 22.19
C SER A 191 13.76 15.34 22.62
N ASP A 192 13.16 16.30 21.90
CA ASP A 192 13.17 17.74 22.18
C ASP A 192 11.97 18.20 23.03
N TRP A 193 11.45 17.30 23.88
CA TRP A 193 10.35 17.63 24.78
C TRP A 193 10.61 18.84 25.70
N PRO A 194 11.84 19.12 26.21
CA PRO A 194 12.08 20.29 27.05
C PRO A 194 11.79 21.60 26.32
N GLU A 195 12.22 21.70 25.07
CA GLU A 195 11.99 22.84 24.18
C GLU A 195 10.50 23.03 23.93
N VAL A 196 9.76 21.95 23.65
CA VAL A 196 8.31 21.99 23.40
C VAL A 196 7.55 22.44 24.65
N ILE A 197 7.88 21.89 25.83
CA ILE A 197 7.22 22.25 27.09
C ILE A 197 7.50 23.71 27.44
N LEU A 198 8.77 24.13 27.43
CA LEU A 198 9.13 25.51 27.73
C LEU A 198 8.49 26.49 26.74
N GLY A 199 8.50 26.15 25.45
CA GLY A 199 7.85 26.96 24.43
C GLY A 199 6.36 27.14 24.70
N ARG A 200 5.65 26.05 25.05
CA ARG A 200 4.23 26.11 25.36
C ARG A 200 3.94 26.84 26.66
N PHE A 201 4.78 26.70 27.69
CA PHE A 201 4.66 27.46 28.94
C PHE A 201 4.86 28.95 28.69
N SER A 202 5.85 29.32 27.88
CA SER A 202 6.13 30.71 27.51
C SER A 202 4.99 31.33 26.68
N TRP A 203 4.41 30.55 25.78
CA TRP A 203 3.21 30.92 25.02
C TRP A 203 2.00 31.18 25.93
N LEU A 204 1.76 30.31 26.92
CA LEU A 204 0.67 30.45 27.90
C LEU A 204 0.91 31.65 28.81
N HIS A 205 2.14 31.81 29.29
CA HIS A 205 2.54 32.95 30.10
C HIS A 205 2.33 34.28 29.35
N LEU A 206 2.72 34.36 28.07
CA LEU A 206 2.44 35.52 27.22
C LEU A 206 0.93 35.78 27.09
N LEU A 207 0.12 34.72 26.94
CA LEU A 207 -1.35 34.84 26.83
C LEU A 207 -1.95 35.40 28.13
N ILE A 208 -1.48 34.94 29.28
CA ILE A 208 -1.90 35.42 30.60
C ILE A 208 -1.50 36.89 30.77
N ALA A 209 -0.26 37.25 30.40
CA ALA A 209 0.24 38.63 30.47
C ALA A 209 -0.52 39.59 29.54
N ALA A 210 -1.06 39.09 28.42
CA ALA A 210 -1.91 39.85 27.52
C ALA A 210 -3.35 39.99 28.07
N HIS A 211 -3.91 38.91 28.63
CA HIS A 211 -5.23 38.93 29.26
C HIS A 211 -5.30 39.90 30.46
N ARG A 212 -4.26 39.97 31.30
CA ARG A 212 -4.18 40.94 32.41
C ARG A 212 -4.24 42.41 31.95
N ARG A 213 -3.93 42.68 30.68
CA ARG A 213 -3.90 44.03 30.08
C ARG A 213 -4.90 44.17 28.94
N LEU A 214 -5.95 43.36 28.91
CA LEU A 214 -6.86 43.23 27.78
C LEU A 214 -7.42 44.56 27.28
N ASP A 215 -7.75 45.47 28.20
CA ASP A 215 -8.32 46.79 27.89
C ASP A 215 -7.29 47.80 27.34
N GLN A 216 -6.00 47.50 27.46
CA GLN A 216 -4.90 48.30 26.93
C GLN A 216 -4.44 47.82 25.55
N LEU A 217 -4.93 46.66 25.09
CA LEU A 217 -4.56 46.10 23.79
C LEU A 217 -5.40 46.72 22.66
N PRO A 218 -4.84 46.85 21.44
CA PRO A 218 -5.64 47.15 20.26
C PRO A 218 -6.83 46.19 20.13
N ALA A 219 -8.00 46.69 19.76
CA ALA A 219 -9.24 45.90 19.76
C ALA A 219 -9.13 44.55 19.01
N PRO A 220 -8.50 44.46 17.82
CA PRO A 220 -8.31 43.18 17.12
C PRO A 220 -7.41 42.19 17.89
N LEU A 221 -6.38 42.69 18.58
CA LEU A 221 -5.49 41.86 19.39
C LEU A 221 -6.19 41.40 20.69
N ALA A 222 -6.97 42.28 21.32
CA ALA A 222 -7.79 41.91 22.46
C ALA A 222 -8.82 40.83 22.09
N ALA A 223 -9.42 40.91 20.90
CA ALA A 223 -10.30 39.87 20.38
C ALA A 223 -9.56 38.54 20.12
N ALA A 224 -8.33 38.58 19.60
CA ALA A 224 -7.48 37.40 19.44
C ALA A 224 -7.18 36.73 20.79
N VAL A 225 -6.82 37.51 21.82
CA VAL A 225 -6.61 37.01 23.20
C VAL A 225 -7.87 36.36 23.73
N ARG A 226 -9.04 37.01 23.60
CA ARG A 226 -10.32 36.42 24.03
C ARG A 226 -10.62 35.10 23.31
N ASN A 227 -10.37 35.04 22.01
CA ASN A 227 -10.57 33.83 21.21
C ASN A 227 -9.67 32.68 21.72
N ARG A 228 -8.38 32.95 21.97
CA ARG A 228 -7.39 31.97 22.47
C ARG A 228 -7.67 31.48 23.89
N ILE A 229 -8.24 32.33 24.74
CA ILE A 229 -8.70 31.91 26.08
C ILE A 229 -9.94 31.01 25.97
N GLY A 230 -10.76 31.21 24.94
CA GLY A 230 -11.99 30.44 24.70
C GLY A 230 -13.26 31.17 25.10
N TYR A 231 -13.27 32.51 25.08
CA TYR A 231 -14.51 33.26 25.17
C TYR A 231 -15.37 32.98 23.92
N PRO A 232 -16.67 32.67 24.07
CA PRO A 232 -17.53 32.29 22.97
C PRO A 232 -17.81 33.51 22.09
N ILE A 233 -17.69 33.31 20.78
CA ILE A 233 -18.13 34.25 19.77
C ILE A 233 -19.22 33.54 18.98
N SER A 234 -20.42 34.11 18.93
CA SER A 234 -21.53 33.47 18.22
C SER A 234 -21.35 33.60 16.70
N ALA A 235 -21.83 32.61 15.95
CA ALA A 235 -21.83 32.70 14.48
C ALA A 235 -22.59 33.95 14.01
N ASP A 236 -23.73 34.26 14.65
CA ASP A 236 -24.53 35.45 14.37
C ASP A 236 -23.73 36.76 14.52
N SER A 237 -22.86 36.88 15.55
CA SER A 237 -22.04 38.08 15.71
C SER A 237 -20.96 38.19 14.63
N VAL A 238 -20.44 37.07 14.16
CA VAL A 238 -19.47 37.07 13.04
C VAL A 238 -20.17 37.38 11.72
N GLN A 239 -21.37 36.84 11.49
CA GLN A 239 -22.17 37.15 10.29
C GLN A 239 -22.63 38.61 10.23
N ALA A 240 -22.61 39.33 11.36
CA ALA A 240 -22.86 40.77 11.39
C ALA A 240 -21.64 41.61 10.95
N GLU A 241 -20.44 41.02 10.92
CA GLU A 241 -19.25 41.68 10.36
C GLU A 241 -19.39 41.85 8.83
N PRO A 242 -18.66 42.80 8.20
CA PRO A 242 -18.72 42.99 6.75
C PRO A 242 -18.40 41.70 5.97
N ALA A 243 -19.30 41.35 5.04
CA ALA A 243 -19.11 40.22 4.14
C ALA A 243 -18.01 40.49 3.12
N VAL A 244 -17.23 39.45 2.79
CA VAL A 244 -16.36 39.42 1.61
C VAL A 244 -17.02 38.53 0.56
N ALA A 245 -17.60 39.17 -0.45
CA ALA A 245 -18.14 38.51 -1.62
C ALA A 245 -17.00 38.15 -2.59
N ASP A 246 -16.82 36.87 -2.88
CA ASP A 246 -15.80 36.42 -3.83
C ASP A 246 -16.25 35.13 -4.55
N ARG A 247 -15.50 34.74 -5.58
CA ARG A 247 -15.47 33.38 -6.10
C ARG A 247 -14.40 32.62 -5.33
N TRP A 248 -14.84 31.78 -4.39
CA TRP A 248 -13.96 31.05 -3.48
C TRP A 248 -13.60 29.69 -4.07
N LEU A 249 -12.32 29.48 -4.34
CA LEU A 249 -11.74 28.18 -4.72
C LEU A 249 -11.38 27.40 -3.46
N THR A 250 -11.88 26.17 -3.33
CA THR A 250 -11.42 25.26 -2.27
C THR A 250 -10.04 24.73 -2.63
N VAL A 251 -9.01 25.18 -1.90
CA VAL A 251 -7.61 24.80 -2.13
C VAL A 251 -7.14 23.67 -1.22
N GLY A 252 -7.85 23.42 -0.11
CA GLY A 252 -7.54 22.31 0.79
C GLY A 252 -8.73 21.92 1.66
N MET A 253 -8.78 20.65 2.05
CA MET A 253 -9.78 20.14 2.98
C MET A 253 -9.17 19.04 3.84
N ARG A 254 -9.40 19.08 5.16
CA ARG A 254 -9.00 18.04 6.10
C ARG A 254 -10.12 17.76 7.09
N THR A 255 -10.26 16.51 7.50
CA THR A 255 -11.19 16.11 8.56
C THR A 255 -10.42 15.39 9.65
N GLU A 256 -10.57 15.87 10.87
CA GLU A 256 -9.95 15.35 12.08
C GLU A 256 -11.04 14.77 12.99
N GLU A 257 -10.69 13.79 13.84
CA GLU A 257 -11.59 13.19 14.82
C GLU A 257 -10.93 13.20 16.20
N GLU A 258 -11.63 13.77 17.19
CA GLU A 258 -11.21 13.77 18.60
C GLU A 258 -12.44 13.50 19.48
N GLU A 259 -12.38 12.46 20.32
CA GLU A 259 -13.46 12.11 21.27
C GLU A 259 -14.89 12.08 20.66
N ARG A 260 -15.03 11.57 19.43
CA ARG A 260 -16.28 11.54 18.62
C ARG A 260 -16.75 12.90 18.10
N VAL A 261 -15.97 13.95 18.26
CA VAL A 261 -16.15 15.23 17.57
C VAL A 261 -15.30 15.19 16.30
N HIS A 262 -15.96 15.33 15.17
CA HIS A 262 -15.29 15.50 13.88
C HIS A 262 -15.16 16.99 13.58
N THR A 263 -13.95 17.42 13.25
CA THR A 263 -13.67 18.79 12.84
C THR A 263 -13.22 18.79 11.39
N ARG A 264 -13.93 19.51 10.52
CA ARG A 264 -13.51 19.73 9.13
C ARG A 264 -12.93 21.13 8.98
N LEU A 265 -11.71 21.17 8.45
CA LEU A 265 -10.99 22.36 8.06
C LEU A 265 -11.09 22.49 6.53
N THR A 266 -11.69 23.57 6.05
CA THR A 266 -11.77 23.87 4.61
C THR A 266 -11.07 25.20 4.35
N TRP A 267 -10.01 25.15 3.55
CA TRP A 267 -9.27 26.35 3.14
C TRP A 267 -9.77 26.83 1.79
N LEU A 268 -10.06 28.13 1.74
CA LEU A 268 -10.59 28.81 0.57
C LEU A 268 -9.63 29.90 0.12
N TYR A 269 -9.53 30.06 -1.19
CA TYR A 269 -8.81 31.14 -1.83
C TYR A 269 -9.79 32.00 -2.65
N GLY A 270 -9.90 33.27 -2.29
CA GLY A 270 -10.73 34.25 -3.00
C GLY A 270 -10.09 34.64 -4.32
N MET A 271 -10.67 34.21 -5.44
CA MET A 271 -10.06 34.38 -6.76
C MET A 271 -9.97 35.85 -7.21
N ARG A 272 -10.82 36.74 -6.69
CA ARG A 272 -10.83 38.18 -7.03
C ARG A 272 -10.09 39.01 -5.99
N THR A 273 -10.27 38.70 -4.71
CA THR A 273 -9.70 39.49 -3.61
C THR A 273 -8.30 39.04 -3.22
N GLY A 274 -7.89 37.84 -3.62
CA GLY A 274 -6.65 37.20 -3.17
C GLY A 274 -6.64 36.80 -1.70
N ARG A 275 -7.78 36.87 -1.02
CA ARG A 275 -7.89 36.62 0.41
C ARG A 275 -7.99 35.12 0.69
N LEU A 276 -7.30 34.66 1.73
CA LEU A 276 -7.43 33.30 2.25
C LEU A 276 -8.48 33.27 3.37
N ALA A 277 -9.26 32.20 3.43
CA ALA A 277 -10.22 31.95 4.50
C ALA A 277 -10.16 30.50 4.98
N LEU A 278 -10.40 30.30 6.27
CA LEU A 278 -10.52 28.98 6.89
C LEU A 278 -11.92 28.81 7.48
N LEU A 279 -12.66 27.83 6.96
CA LEU A 279 -13.92 27.39 7.55
C LEU A 279 -13.62 26.22 8.50
N VAL A 280 -14.18 26.28 9.71
CA VAL A 280 -14.03 25.24 10.74
C VAL A 280 -15.42 24.75 11.12
N ASP A 281 -15.76 23.56 10.66
CA ASP A 281 -17.04 22.91 10.97
C ASP A 281 -16.84 21.81 12.01
N HIS A 282 -17.72 21.73 13.00
CA HIS A 282 -17.72 20.67 13.99
C HIS A 282 -18.98 19.81 13.86
N SER A 283 -18.85 18.50 14.04
CA SER A 283 -19.98 17.57 14.06
C SER A 283 -19.76 16.45 15.07
N PHE A 284 -20.77 16.11 15.85
CA PHE A 284 -20.68 15.09 16.90
C PHE A 284 -21.21 13.74 16.42
N GLY A 285 -20.47 12.67 16.68
CA GLY A 285 -20.83 11.28 16.41
C GLY A 285 -20.77 10.85 14.94
N SER A 286 -20.68 11.79 14.01
CA SER A 286 -20.52 11.57 12.57
C SER A 286 -19.90 12.80 11.91
N PRO A 287 -19.03 12.69 10.90
CA PRO A 287 -18.54 13.84 10.11
C PRO A 287 -19.56 14.26 9.03
N VAL A 288 -20.78 14.57 9.47
CA VAL A 288 -21.81 15.20 8.62
C VAL A 288 -21.84 16.68 8.98
N PHE A 289 -21.41 17.52 8.05
CA PHE A 289 -21.30 18.95 8.26
C PHE A 289 -22.50 19.68 7.65
N ILE A 290 -22.95 20.74 8.33
CA ILE A 290 -24.12 21.52 7.89
C ILE A 290 -23.71 22.42 6.73
N THR A 291 -22.55 23.09 6.86
CA THR A 291 -21.99 23.99 5.87
C THR A 291 -21.66 23.25 4.58
N SER A 292 -22.26 23.71 3.48
CA SER A 292 -22.02 23.21 2.13
C SER A 292 -20.81 23.94 1.56
N THR A 293 -19.71 23.23 1.27
CA THR A 293 -18.52 23.81 0.62
C THR A 293 -18.11 22.94 -0.58
N PRO A 294 -17.67 23.54 -1.70
CA PRO A 294 -17.21 22.76 -2.84
C PRO A 294 -16.00 21.88 -2.46
N PRO A 295 -15.88 20.67 -3.05
CA PRO A 295 -14.64 19.89 -3.00
C PRO A 295 -13.40 20.65 -3.49
N VAL A 296 -12.21 20.15 -3.11
CA VAL A 296 -10.93 20.71 -3.55
C VAL A 296 -10.86 20.81 -5.09
N GLY A 297 -10.38 21.95 -5.58
CA GLY A 297 -10.27 22.26 -7.01
C GLY A 297 -11.56 22.79 -7.65
N LEU A 298 -12.66 22.91 -6.90
CA LEU A 298 -13.87 23.58 -7.36
C LEU A 298 -14.01 24.96 -6.70
N ALA A 299 -14.55 25.90 -7.46
CA ALA A 299 -14.86 27.24 -6.99
C ALA A 299 -16.35 27.56 -7.12
N ALA A 300 -16.90 28.28 -6.14
CA ALA A 300 -18.28 28.77 -6.14
C ALA A 300 -18.35 30.22 -5.61
N GLU A 301 -19.43 30.92 -5.94
CA GLU A 301 -19.68 32.28 -5.44
C GLU A 301 -20.50 32.26 -4.16
N TYR A 302 -19.97 32.87 -3.10
CA TYR A 302 -20.69 33.07 -1.84
C TYR A 302 -19.97 34.10 -0.96
N ASP A 303 -20.69 34.58 0.04
CA ASP A 303 -20.22 35.58 0.99
C ASP A 303 -19.59 34.92 2.21
N VAL A 304 -18.44 35.44 2.65
CA VAL A 304 -17.70 34.94 3.80
C VAL A 304 -17.45 36.07 4.80
N HIS A 305 -17.74 35.83 6.08
CA HIS A 305 -17.56 36.79 7.16
C HIS A 305 -16.44 36.33 8.10
N PHE A 306 -15.46 37.20 8.33
CA PHE A 306 -14.27 36.86 9.10
C PHE A 306 -14.46 37.16 10.59
N TYR A 307 -13.86 36.33 11.44
CA TYR A 307 -13.78 36.65 12.86
C TYR A 307 -12.98 37.94 13.07
N PRO A 308 -13.43 38.88 13.92
CA PRO A 308 -12.81 40.20 14.10
C PRO A 308 -11.57 40.10 15.00
N VAL A 309 -10.51 39.45 14.53
CA VAL A 309 -9.23 39.27 15.22
C VAL A 309 -8.09 39.95 14.45
N ALA A 310 -6.93 40.11 15.09
CA ALA A 310 -5.79 40.83 14.52
C ALA A 310 -5.25 40.25 13.20
N ALA A 311 -5.29 38.93 13.03
CA ALA A 311 -4.96 38.23 11.80
C ALA A 311 -6.18 37.40 11.33
N PRO A 312 -7.17 38.02 10.66
CA PRO A 312 -8.46 37.40 10.38
C PRO A 312 -8.36 36.36 9.27
N LEU A 313 -8.29 35.09 9.65
CA LEU A 313 -8.30 33.93 8.75
C LEU A 313 -9.57 33.08 8.89
N ARG A 314 -9.96 32.76 10.13
CA ARG A 314 -11.17 31.98 10.40
C ARG A 314 -12.39 32.77 9.95
N ALA A 315 -13.33 32.10 9.31
CA ALA A 315 -14.54 32.71 8.80
C ALA A 315 -15.75 31.79 8.88
N VAL A 316 -16.94 32.37 8.65
CA VAL A 316 -18.21 31.68 8.49
C VAL A 316 -18.84 32.08 7.17
N VAL A 317 -19.55 31.14 6.53
CA VAL A 317 -20.32 31.44 5.31
C VAL A 317 -21.56 32.26 5.71
N GLY A 318 -21.82 33.32 4.94
CA GLY A 318 -22.96 34.20 5.15
C GLY A 318 -24.28 33.59 4.68
N PRO A 319 -25.43 34.00 5.26
CA PRO A 319 -26.75 33.60 4.77
C PRO A 319 -27.09 34.43 3.54
N GLY A 320 -26.71 34.01 2.33
CA GLY A 320 -27.05 34.84 1.16
C GLY A 320 -26.31 34.53 -0.13
N ARG A 321 -26.75 33.48 -0.82
CA ARG A 321 -26.80 33.30 -2.29
C ARG A 321 -27.04 31.80 -2.51
N GLU A 322 -27.94 31.42 -3.41
CA GLU A 322 -27.89 30.07 -3.95
C GLU A 322 -26.50 29.92 -4.60
N PRO A 323 -25.64 29.01 -4.11
CA PRO A 323 -24.33 28.85 -4.73
C PRO A 323 -24.58 28.37 -6.16
N ALA A 324 -24.08 29.15 -7.13
CA ALA A 324 -23.97 28.66 -8.49
C ALA A 324 -23.23 27.30 -8.48
N ALA A 325 -23.61 26.39 -9.38
CA ALA A 325 -22.99 25.07 -9.44
C ALA A 325 -21.46 25.20 -9.43
N PRO A 326 -20.74 24.52 -8.52
CA PRO A 326 -19.29 24.65 -8.44
C PRO A 326 -18.63 24.28 -9.77
N VAL A 327 -17.62 25.05 -10.16
CA VAL A 327 -16.90 24.86 -11.43
C VAL A 327 -15.43 24.60 -11.13
N ALA A 328 -14.81 23.69 -11.87
CA ALA A 328 -13.37 23.47 -11.81
C ALA A 328 -12.62 24.80 -12.02
N ALA A 329 -11.65 25.06 -11.15
CA ALA A 329 -10.83 26.26 -11.22
C ALA A 329 -9.44 25.98 -10.66
N GLU A 330 -8.44 26.67 -11.21
CA GLU A 330 -7.08 26.69 -10.70
C GLU A 330 -6.80 28.00 -9.98
N PRO A 331 -5.84 28.03 -9.04
CA PRO A 331 -5.42 29.28 -8.42
C PRO A 331 -4.88 30.22 -9.51
N PRO A 332 -5.35 31.49 -9.58
CA PRO A 332 -4.93 32.42 -10.61
C PRO A 332 -3.42 32.67 -10.58
N GLU A 333 -2.85 33.17 -11.68
CA GLU A 333 -1.40 33.33 -11.74
C GLU A 333 -0.86 34.32 -10.70
N THR A 334 -1.68 35.31 -10.37
CA THR A 334 -1.45 36.35 -9.37
C THR A 334 -1.87 35.91 -7.96
N ALA A 335 -2.01 34.61 -7.69
CA ALA A 335 -2.60 34.14 -6.45
C ALA A 335 -1.66 34.24 -5.24
N GLY A 336 -1.97 35.18 -4.34
CA GLY A 336 -1.17 35.45 -3.13
C GLY A 336 0.27 35.87 -3.45
N SER A 337 1.14 35.74 -2.45
CA SER A 337 2.57 36.00 -2.55
C SER A 337 3.31 35.09 -3.52
N GLY A 338 2.70 33.99 -4.00
CA GLY A 338 3.14 33.07 -5.06
C GLY A 338 4.51 32.40 -4.88
N THR A 339 5.30 32.93 -3.95
CA THR A 339 6.72 32.77 -3.75
C THR A 339 6.98 32.55 -2.26
N ILE A 340 8.08 31.90 -1.94
CA ILE A 340 8.49 31.61 -0.58
C ILE A 340 8.74 32.92 0.19
N ALA A 341 9.41 33.88 -0.42
CA ALA A 341 9.71 35.16 0.23
C ALA A 341 8.44 35.92 0.62
N GLY A 342 7.46 36.00 -0.29
CA GLY A 342 6.21 36.67 0.03
C GLY A 342 5.37 35.87 1.05
N ALA A 343 5.38 34.54 1.00
CA ALA A 343 4.66 33.71 1.98
C ALA A 343 5.23 33.89 3.40
N LEU A 344 6.56 34.01 3.53
CA LEU A 344 7.22 34.33 4.79
C LEU A 344 6.91 35.75 5.26
N ALA A 345 6.82 36.73 4.35
CA ALA A 345 6.44 38.10 4.69
C ALA A 345 4.97 38.20 5.16
N ASP A 346 4.06 37.46 4.52
CA ASP A 346 2.65 37.35 4.93
C ASP A 346 2.54 36.73 6.33
N PHE A 347 3.29 35.65 6.59
CA PHE A 347 3.35 35.04 7.91
C PHE A 347 3.95 35.97 8.96
N ALA A 348 5.05 36.67 8.65
CA ALA A 348 5.67 37.63 9.56
C ALA A 348 4.71 38.74 9.96
N THR A 349 3.94 39.26 8.99
CA THR A 349 2.90 40.27 9.23
C THR A 349 1.79 39.73 10.12
N ALA A 350 1.30 38.51 9.84
CA ALA A 350 0.27 37.86 10.64
C ALA A 350 0.76 37.55 12.07
N ALA A 351 1.98 37.04 12.22
CA ALA A 351 2.59 36.73 13.51
C ALA A 351 2.90 37.98 14.34
N ALA A 352 3.27 39.09 13.70
CA ALA A 352 3.43 40.37 14.38
C ALA A 352 2.09 40.92 14.89
N ALA A 353 1.00 40.71 14.14
CA ALA A 353 -0.35 41.09 14.56
C ALA A 353 -0.93 40.17 15.64
N ASP A 354 -0.62 38.87 15.58
CA ASP A 354 -1.07 37.85 16.53
C ASP A 354 0.07 36.85 16.85
N PRO A 355 0.84 37.08 17.93
CA PRO A 355 2.08 36.34 18.21
C PRO A 355 1.85 34.88 18.55
N TRP A 356 0.61 34.47 18.83
CA TRP A 356 0.34 33.08 19.14
C TRP A 356 -0.20 32.22 18.00
N LEU A 357 -0.26 32.73 16.76
CA LEU A 357 -0.63 31.92 15.59
C LEU A 357 0.23 30.67 15.56
N GLU A 358 -0.34 29.49 15.40
CA GLU A 358 0.44 28.24 15.34
C GLU A 358 0.81 27.90 13.89
N THR A 359 -0.12 28.17 12.97
CA THR A 359 0.06 27.94 11.54
C THR A 359 -0.53 29.08 10.71
N TRP A 360 -0.07 29.21 9.47
CA TRP A 360 -0.59 30.16 8.50
C TRP A 360 -0.67 29.53 7.11
N PRO A 361 -1.76 29.72 6.36
CA PRO A 361 -1.91 29.14 5.04
C PRO A 361 -0.92 29.76 4.05
N VAL A 362 -0.35 28.90 3.20
CA VAL A 362 0.63 29.27 2.20
C VAL A 362 0.23 28.63 0.87
N LEU A 363 0.26 29.45 -0.18
CA LEU A 363 0.06 29.02 -1.56
C LEU A 363 1.32 29.36 -2.36
N LEU A 364 2.10 28.34 -2.72
CA LEU A 364 3.32 28.48 -3.51
C LEU A 364 3.07 28.02 -4.94
N ARG A 365 3.69 28.67 -5.92
CA ARG A 365 3.66 28.27 -7.33
C ARG A 365 5.08 28.10 -7.84
N GLY A 366 5.25 27.23 -8.82
CA GLY A 366 6.55 27.04 -9.47
C GLY A 366 7.60 26.42 -8.52
N VAL A 367 7.17 25.68 -7.50
CA VAL A 367 8.05 25.02 -6.56
C VAL A 367 8.27 23.56 -6.93
N THR A 368 9.48 23.07 -6.72
CA THR A 368 9.92 21.70 -7.03
C THR A 368 10.38 21.02 -5.75
N PRO A 369 9.99 19.75 -5.51
CA PRO A 369 10.50 19.01 -4.35
C PRO A 369 11.99 18.77 -4.49
N ALA A 370 12.72 19.05 -3.43
CA ALA A 370 14.16 18.87 -3.34
C ALA A 370 14.52 18.11 -2.06
N ARG A 371 15.75 17.57 -2.02
CA ARG A 371 16.28 16.90 -0.82
C ARG A 371 17.68 17.38 -0.55
N GLN A 372 17.95 17.75 0.70
CA GLN A 372 19.30 18.05 1.20
C GLN A 372 19.63 17.09 2.34
N GLY A 373 20.53 16.14 2.09
CA GLY A 373 20.78 15.05 3.04
C GLY A 373 19.51 14.21 3.28
N ALA A 374 19.03 14.20 4.52
CA ALA A 374 17.79 13.52 4.93
C ALA A 374 16.56 14.44 4.91
N GLU A 375 16.74 15.75 4.74
CA GLU A 375 15.67 16.74 4.87
C GLU A 375 14.99 16.99 3.53
N TRP A 376 13.66 17.05 3.56
CA TRP A 376 12.82 17.33 2.40
C TRP A 376 12.46 18.81 2.36
N LEU A 377 12.58 19.40 1.17
CA LEU A 377 12.30 20.82 0.95
C LEU A 377 11.40 21.00 -0.27
N LEU A 378 10.71 22.14 -0.31
CA LEU A 378 10.13 22.71 -1.52
C LEU A 378 10.95 23.92 -1.93
N ALA A 379 11.47 23.89 -3.16
CA ALA A 379 12.38 24.90 -3.68
C ALA A 379 11.82 25.62 -4.90
N GLU A 380 12.00 26.93 -4.96
CA GLU A 380 11.83 27.73 -6.16
C GLU A 380 12.98 27.50 -7.13
N ARG A 381 12.80 27.93 -8.39
CA ARG A 381 13.81 27.79 -9.45
C ARG A 381 15.16 28.43 -9.11
N ASP A 382 15.17 29.49 -8.30
CA ASP A 382 16.39 30.17 -7.88
C ASP A 382 17.10 29.47 -6.68
N GLY A 383 16.56 28.34 -6.21
CA GLY A 383 17.06 27.57 -5.08
C GLY A 383 16.59 28.04 -3.70
N THR A 384 15.76 29.09 -3.61
CA THR A 384 15.10 29.48 -2.36
C THR A 384 14.16 28.36 -1.92
N ALA A 385 14.24 27.90 -0.67
CA ALA A 385 13.52 26.70 -0.24
C ALA A 385 12.97 26.77 1.19
N LEU A 386 11.84 26.07 1.39
CA LEU A 386 11.24 25.82 2.70
C LEU A 386 11.32 24.33 3.05
N PRO A 387 11.66 23.99 4.31
CA PRO A 387 11.66 22.61 4.75
C PRO A 387 10.22 22.13 4.92
N LEU A 388 9.98 20.87 4.55
CA LEU A 388 8.69 20.22 4.72
C LEU A 388 8.56 19.62 6.13
N GLU A 389 7.32 19.58 6.61
CA GLU A 389 6.94 18.68 7.72
C GLU A 389 7.14 17.23 7.26
N SER A 390 7.60 16.35 8.15
CA SER A 390 7.99 14.99 7.77
C SER A 390 6.80 14.26 7.13
N PRO A 391 6.80 14.02 5.80
CA PRO A 391 5.64 13.43 5.15
C PRO A 391 5.60 11.93 5.48
N ALA A 392 4.43 11.34 5.71
CA ALA A 392 4.31 9.89 5.84
C ALA A 392 4.76 9.14 4.56
N GLN A 393 4.68 9.83 3.42
CA GLN A 393 5.10 9.32 2.12
C GLN A 393 5.86 10.42 1.36
N PRO A 394 7.13 10.67 1.70
CA PRO A 394 7.88 11.80 1.16
C PRO A 394 8.06 11.76 -0.37
N TRP A 395 8.01 10.57 -0.95
CA TRP A 395 8.07 10.35 -2.40
C TRP A 395 6.78 10.71 -3.14
N ARG A 396 5.63 10.88 -2.47
CA ARG A 396 4.35 11.16 -3.16
C ARG A 396 4.40 12.48 -3.92
N LEU A 397 4.96 13.51 -3.30
CA LEU A 397 5.15 14.81 -3.93
C LEU A 397 6.16 14.74 -5.09
N LEU A 398 7.25 13.99 -4.96
CA LEU A 398 8.17 13.71 -6.06
C LEU A 398 7.51 12.95 -7.22
N ALA A 399 6.68 11.95 -6.92
CA ALA A 399 5.98 11.17 -7.94
C ALA A 399 5.01 12.04 -8.75
N LEU A 400 4.23 12.88 -8.06
CA LEU A 400 3.27 13.82 -8.67
C LEU A 400 3.97 14.93 -9.48
N SER A 401 5.01 15.56 -8.91
CA SER A 401 5.74 16.63 -9.59
C SER A 401 6.62 16.10 -10.72
N GLY A 402 7.20 14.92 -10.54
CA GLY A 402 8.13 14.36 -11.50
C GLY A 402 9.42 15.16 -11.68
N GLY A 403 9.78 15.97 -10.68
CA GLY A 403 10.88 16.94 -10.77
C GLY A 403 10.50 18.21 -11.54
N ARG A 404 9.22 18.39 -11.91
CA ARG A 404 8.73 19.61 -12.55
C ARG A 404 8.13 20.56 -11.51
N PRO A 405 8.15 21.88 -11.77
CA PRO A 405 7.49 22.85 -10.91
C PRO A 405 5.98 22.58 -10.78
N VAL A 406 5.47 22.61 -9.56
CA VAL A 406 4.05 22.43 -9.22
C VAL A 406 3.54 23.62 -8.40
N ALA A 407 2.21 23.73 -8.28
CA ALA A 407 1.61 24.60 -7.27
C ALA A 407 1.23 23.79 -6.04
N VAL A 408 1.47 24.35 -4.86
CA VAL A 408 1.29 23.67 -3.58
C VAL A 408 0.50 24.58 -2.65
N PHE A 409 -0.53 24.03 -2.02
CA PHE A 409 -1.20 24.64 -0.89
C PHE A 409 -0.85 23.87 0.39
N GLY A 410 -0.56 24.61 1.45
CA GLY A 410 -0.17 24.05 2.74
C GLY A 410 -0.30 25.05 3.88
N THR A 411 0.17 24.65 5.06
CA THR A 411 0.25 25.50 6.24
C THR A 411 1.68 25.60 6.74
N TRP A 412 2.19 26.82 6.85
CA TRP A 412 3.48 27.12 7.44
C TRP A 412 3.36 27.20 8.96
N THR A 413 4.19 26.46 9.68
CA THR A 413 4.16 26.42 11.16
C THR A 413 5.01 27.53 11.78
N GLY A 414 5.85 28.22 10.99
CA GLY A 414 6.92 29.09 11.48
C GLY A 414 8.30 28.45 11.35
N ARG A 415 8.36 27.14 11.09
CA ARG A 415 9.61 26.39 10.88
C ARG A 415 9.55 25.39 9.75
N ARG A 416 8.39 24.76 9.51
CA ARG A 416 8.17 23.74 8.49
C ARG A 416 6.87 23.98 7.74
N LEU A 417 6.84 23.60 6.48
CA LEU A 417 5.67 23.68 5.61
C LEU A 417 4.97 22.32 5.59
N GLU A 418 3.71 22.32 6.01
CA GLU A 418 2.86 21.15 5.91
C GLU A 418 2.05 21.20 4.61
N VAL A 419 2.28 20.26 3.70
CA VAL A 419 1.58 20.22 2.41
C VAL A 419 0.19 19.61 2.59
N ILE A 420 -0.84 20.29 2.08
CA ILE A 420 -2.24 19.84 2.12
C ILE A 420 -2.69 19.36 0.74
N SER A 421 -2.41 20.14 -0.30
CA SER A 421 -2.76 19.78 -1.67
C SER A 421 -1.71 20.23 -2.68
N VAL A 422 -1.70 19.55 -3.82
CA VAL A 422 -0.76 19.78 -4.92
C VAL A 422 -1.55 19.87 -6.21
N VAL A 423 -1.26 20.88 -7.02
CA VAL A 423 -1.77 20.97 -8.40
C VAL A 423 -0.66 20.49 -9.33
N ALA A 424 -0.90 19.35 -9.98
CA ALA A 424 0.01 18.74 -10.94
C ALA A 424 -0.78 18.28 -12.17
N GLY A 425 -0.33 18.67 -13.36
CA GLY A 425 -1.02 18.35 -14.61
C GLY A 425 -2.42 18.96 -14.75
N GLY A 426 -2.69 20.10 -14.09
CA GLY A 426 -4.00 20.77 -14.08
C GLY A 426 -5.03 20.12 -13.14
N GLU A 427 -4.63 19.10 -12.37
CA GLU A 427 -5.51 18.43 -11.40
C GLU A 427 -5.03 18.66 -9.97
N PHE A 428 -6.00 18.76 -9.06
CA PHE A 428 -5.74 18.76 -7.62
C PHE A 428 -5.56 17.34 -7.10
N HIS A 429 -4.46 17.15 -6.37
CA HIS A 429 -4.14 15.93 -5.66
C HIS A 429 -4.02 16.25 -4.18
N ASP A 430 -4.65 15.43 -3.35
CA ASP A 430 -4.35 15.41 -1.93
C ASP A 430 -2.89 15.02 -1.72
N ALA A 431 -2.19 15.72 -0.81
CA ALA A 431 -0.80 15.40 -0.48
C ALA A 431 -0.69 14.18 0.44
N GLY A 432 -1.80 13.77 1.08
CA GLY A 432 -1.86 12.68 2.04
C GLY A 432 -1.60 13.14 3.47
N PRO A 433 -1.70 12.21 4.43
CA PRO A 433 -1.41 12.51 5.83
C PRO A 433 0.08 12.77 6.03
N THR A 434 0.39 13.71 6.92
CA THR A 434 1.72 13.93 7.47
C THR A 434 1.94 12.99 8.66
N GLU A 435 3.18 12.52 8.84
CA GLU A 435 3.53 11.66 9.98
C GLU A 435 3.57 12.52 11.25
N ASP A 436 2.90 12.06 12.32
CA ASP A 436 2.82 12.73 13.63
C ASP A 436 2.62 14.26 13.51
N SER A 437 1.40 14.68 13.20
CA SER A 437 0.95 16.08 13.35
C SER A 437 0.85 16.49 14.83
N THR A 438 1.63 15.88 15.74
CA THR A 438 1.77 16.24 17.16
C THR A 438 2.49 17.59 17.22
N GLY A 439 1.76 18.60 16.75
CA GLY A 439 2.30 19.86 16.34
C GLY A 439 3.03 20.52 17.49
N SER A 440 4.17 21.09 17.16
CA SER A 440 4.51 22.39 17.71
C SER A 440 5.70 22.99 16.96
N ALA A 441 5.45 24.03 16.18
CA ALA A 441 6.47 25.05 15.91
C ALA A 441 6.70 25.99 17.11
N ILE A 442 6.00 25.75 18.23
CA ILE A 442 6.20 26.41 19.50
C ILE A 442 7.16 25.53 20.29
N ALA A 443 8.45 25.73 20.05
CA ALA A 443 9.56 25.15 20.78
C ALA A 443 10.54 26.26 21.13
N ALA A 444 11.07 26.23 22.35
CA ALA A 444 12.12 27.14 22.80
C ALA A 444 13.47 26.80 22.15
N THR A 445 14.46 27.68 22.32
CA THR A 445 15.85 27.34 21.97
C THR A 445 16.42 26.30 22.94
N PRO A 446 17.37 25.46 22.48
CA PRO A 446 18.05 24.50 23.35
C PRO A 446 18.70 25.15 24.59
N GLU A 447 19.24 26.36 24.43
CA GLU A 447 19.86 27.13 25.52
C GLU A 447 18.84 27.52 26.59
N ALA A 448 17.68 28.05 26.18
CA ALA A 448 16.60 28.39 27.12
C ALA A 448 16.03 27.13 27.78
N ALA A 449 15.86 26.05 27.01
CA ALA A 449 15.38 24.76 27.52
C ALA A 449 16.35 24.14 28.54
N SER A 450 17.67 24.26 28.33
CA SER A 450 18.69 23.81 29.28
C SER A 450 18.59 24.53 30.62
N ILE A 451 18.37 25.85 30.60
CA ILE A 451 18.12 26.63 31.82
C ILE A 451 16.84 26.16 32.52
N ALA A 452 15.75 25.99 31.76
CA ALA A 452 14.47 25.54 32.31
C ALA A 452 14.55 24.11 32.88
N LEU A 453 15.35 23.22 32.29
CA LEU A 453 15.58 21.85 32.81
C LEU A 453 16.24 21.85 34.18
N LEU A 454 17.26 22.69 34.36
CA LEU A 454 18.01 22.81 35.62
C LEU A 454 17.25 23.61 36.69
N GLY A 455 16.37 24.51 36.26
CA GLY A 455 15.60 25.41 37.12
C GLY A 455 16.31 26.73 37.39
N THR A 456 15.52 27.81 37.53
CA THR A 456 16.08 29.17 37.68
C THR A 456 16.45 29.53 39.12
N ALA A 457 16.11 28.69 40.12
CA ALA A 457 16.36 28.98 41.54
C ALA A 457 17.85 29.17 41.91
N ARG A 458 18.79 28.62 41.12
CA ARG A 458 20.24 28.66 41.39
C ARG A 458 21.08 29.04 40.16
N GLY A 459 20.45 29.49 39.06
CA GLY A 459 21.10 29.64 37.74
C GLY A 459 20.79 30.96 37.03
N ALA A 460 21.33 31.12 35.82
CA ALA A 460 21.09 32.29 34.97
C ALA A 460 19.64 32.32 34.47
N ALA A 461 19.00 33.50 34.47
CA ALA A 461 17.60 33.68 34.04
C ALA A 461 17.45 34.04 32.55
N THR A 462 18.55 34.12 31.82
CA THR A 462 18.57 34.58 30.43
C THR A 462 19.57 33.74 29.65
N PRO A 463 19.15 33.12 28.52
CA PRO A 463 20.06 32.36 27.69
C PRO A 463 21.14 33.27 27.08
N PRO A 464 22.37 32.78 26.89
CA PRO A 464 23.41 33.52 26.18
C PRO A 464 23.08 33.62 24.69
N GLY A 465 23.64 34.61 24.00
CA GLY A 465 23.57 34.69 22.54
C GLY A 465 22.25 35.18 21.95
N LEU A 466 21.42 35.89 22.73
CA LEU A 466 20.18 36.49 22.23
C LEU A 466 20.45 37.48 21.07
N PRO A 467 19.61 37.48 20.01
CA PRO A 467 19.67 38.50 18.96
C PRO A 467 19.48 39.91 19.54
N ASP A 468 20.17 40.92 19.01
CA ASP A 468 20.16 42.30 19.55
C ASP A 468 18.74 42.86 19.81
N PRO A 469 17.75 42.70 18.90
CA PRO A 469 16.41 43.21 19.15
C PRO A 469 15.69 42.49 20.30
N VAL A 470 15.96 41.19 20.46
CA VAL A 470 15.43 40.39 21.57
C VAL A 470 16.11 40.79 22.87
N ALA A 471 17.44 40.94 22.88
CA ALA A 471 18.20 41.38 24.05
C ALA A 471 17.74 42.76 24.55
N ALA A 472 17.49 43.71 23.63
CA ALA A 472 16.96 45.02 23.95
C ALA A 472 15.55 44.95 24.58
N ALA A 473 14.67 44.10 24.05
CA ALA A 473 13.33 43.88 24.61
C ALA A 473 13.39 43.19 25.99
N VAL A 474 14.29 42.23 26.17
CA VAL A 474 14.51 41.51 27.44
C VAL A 474 15.04 42.44 28.54
N ALA A 475 15.76 43.52 28.19
CA ALA A 475 16.21 44.50 29.18
C ALA A 475 15.04 45.12 29.97
N ALA A 476 13.86 45.27 29.35
CA ALA A 476 12.65 45.74 30.00
C ALA A 476 12.07 44.75 31.04
N LEU A 477 12.56 43.51 31.07
CA LEU A 477 12.16 42.46 32.02
C LEU A 477 13.12 42.33 33.21
N SER A 478 14.16 43.17 33.32
CA SER A 478 15.28 42.97 34.25
C SER A 478 14.92 42.99 35.75
N GLY A 479 13.77 43.54 36.13
CA GLY A 479 13.28 43.58 37.51
C GLY A 479 12.27 42.48 37.90
N ARG A 480 12.02 41.52 37.01
CA ARG A 480 11.07 40.41 37.25
C ARG A 480 11.75 39.22 37.95
N ASP A 481 10.94 38.34 38.52
CA ASP A 481 11.40 37.04 39.01
C ASP A 481 12.13 36.26 37.89
N THR A 482 13.11 35.45 38.26
CA THR A 482 13.95 34.71 37.30
C THR A 482 13.15 33.78 36.40
N ALA A 483 12.11 33.12 36.93
CA ALA A 483 11.24 32.24 36.14
C ALA A 483 10.35 33.03 35.18
N ASP A 484 9.73 34.13 35.64
CA ASP A 484 8.96 35.08 34.81
C ASP A 484 9.83 35.64 33.68
N ARG A 485 11.07 36.05 34.01
CA ARG A 485 12.03 36.56 33.04
C ARG A 485 12.41 35.51 31.98
N LEU A 486 12.60 34.25 32.34
CA LEU A 486 12.92 33.19 31.36
C LEU A 486 11.73 32.93 30.42
N LEU A 487 10.50 32.83 30.95
CA LEU A 487 9.29 32.67 30.16
C LEU A 487 9.08 33.84 29.19
N GLY A 488 9.22 35.07 29.68
CA GLY A 488 9.12 36.27 28.85
C GLY A 488 10.22 36.37 27.79
N THR A 489 11.46 36.01 28.13
CA THR A 489 12.58 35.97 27.19
C THR A 489 12.34 34.96 26.09
N THR A 490 11.91 33.75 26.46
CA THR A 490 11.62 32.68 25.50
C THR A 490 10.47 33.06 24.57
N ALA A 491 9.41 33.71 25.08
CA ALA A 491 8.31 34.19 24.26
C ALA A 491 8.77 35.22 23.21
N LEU A 492 9.67 36.15 23.58
CA LEU A 492 10.24 37.13 22.65
C LEU A 492 11.12 36.47 21.59
N GLU A 493 11.97 35.52 21.99
CA GLU A 493 12.84 34.77 21.08
C GLU A 493 12.05 33.90 20.09
N MET A 494 10.95 33.28 20.55
CA MET A 494 10.04 32.54 19.69
C MET A 494 9.32 33.46 18.70
N ALA A 495 8.85 34.62 19.13
CA ALA A 495 8.24 35.60 18.22
C ALA A 495 9.23 36.05 17.14
N TRP A 496 10.47 36.35 17.54
CA TRP A 496 11.57 36.72 16.64
C TRP A 496 11.91 35.63 15.63
N SER A 497 12.18 34.40 16.10
CA SER A 497 12.60 33.29 15.24
C SER A 497 11.52 32.85 14.24
N ARG A 498 10.24 32.96 14.61
CA ARG A 498 9.12 32.60 13.75
C ARG A 498 8.83 33.69 12.71
N GLY A 499 8.77 34.96 13.12
CA GLY A 499 8.50 36.07 12.21
C GLY A 499 9.70 36.43 11.32
N GLY A 500 10.92 36.19 11.78
CA GLY A 500 12.17 36.48 11.07
C GLY A 500 12.80 35.27 10.36
N TYR A 501 12.01 34.24 10.06
CA TYR A 501 12.52 33.03 9.41
C TYR A 501 13.09 33.36 8.02
N LEU A 502 14.32 32.91 7.75
CA LEU A 502 14.96 33.04 6.45
C LEU A 502 14.92 31.69 5.72
N PRO A 503 14.57 31.67 4.41
CA PRO A 503 14.49 30.44 3.66
C PRO A 503 15.88 29.82 3.46
N HIS A 504 15.89 28.50 3.28
CA HIS A 504 17.10 27.76 2.92
C HIS A 504 17.50 28.01 1.47
N ARG A 505 18.74 27.70 1.13
CA ARG A 505 19.20 27.56 -0.24
C ARG A 505 19.51 26.09 -0.52
N VAL A 506 18.93 25.56 -1.59
CA VAL A 506 19.18 24.20 -2.05
C VAL A 506 19.33 24.19 -3.56
N GLU A 507 20.15 23.28 -4.07
CA GLU A 507 20.19 23.01 -5.51
C GLU A 507 18.90 22.30 -5.91
N VAL A 508 18.21 22.88 -6.89
CA VAL A 508 17.06 22.23 -7.51
C VAL A 508 17.60 21.21 -8.52
N PRO A 509 17.09 19.97 -8.53
CA PRO A 509 17.53 18.97 -9.50
C PRO A 509 17.25 19.42 -10.93
N ASP A 510 18.28 19.36 -11.77
CA ASP A 510 18.19 19.82 -13.17
C ASP A 510 17.42 18.85 -14.07
N GLU A 511 17.37 17.55 -13.72
CA GLU A 511 16.76 16.52 -14.57
C GLU A 511 15.41 16.03 -14.03
N PRO A 512 14.28 16.55 -14.55
CA PRO A 512 12.97 15.96 -14.29
C PRO A 512 12.90 14.55 -14.89
N ALA A 513 11.95 13.72 -14.43
CA ALA A 513 11.81 12.41 -15.07
C ALA A 513 11.39 12.58 -16.53
N ALA A 514 12.01 11.76 -17.38
CA ALA A 514 11.70 11.70 -18.80
C ALA A 514 10.22 11.42 -19.04
N ASP A 515 9.69 11.99 -20.13
CA ASP A 515 8.35 11.68 -20.58
C ASP A 515 8.26 10.21 -21.00
N ASP A 516 7.15 9.58 -20.64
CA ASP A 516 6.87 8.19 -20.98
C ASP A 516 5.79 8.17 -22.08
N PRO A 517 6.14 7.84 -23.34
CA PRO A 517 5.22 7.95 -24.47
C PRO A 517 4.14 6.87 -24.46
N ARG A 518 4.26 5.84 -23.61
CA ARG A 518 3.30 4.74 -23.50
C ARG A 518 1.94 5.24 -23.03
N PRO A 519 0.82 4.63 -23.43
CA PRO A 519 -0.51 5.06 -23.02
C PRO A 519 -0.68 4.98 -21.48
N ALA A 520 -1.39 5.95 -20.89
CA ALA A 520 -1.71 5.88 -19.47
C ALA A 520 -2.67 4.73 -19.19
N LEU A 521 -2.43 3.99 -18.10
CA LEU A 521 -3.34 2.96 -17.62
C LEU A 521 -4.73 3.57 -17.39
N PRO A 522 -5.81 2.98 -17.92
CA PRO A 522 -7.17 3.46 -17.71
C PRO A 522 -7.47 3.66 -16.23
N ARG A 523 -8.22 4.72 -15.90
CA ARG A 523 -8.45 5.11 -14.51
C ARG A 523 -9.00 3.97 -13.65
N ALA A 524 -10.03 3.27 -14.15
CA ALA A 524 -10.64 2.14 -13.46
C ALA A 524 -9.62 1.01 -13.18
N ALA A 525 -8.80 0.64 -14.18
CA ALA A 525 -7.75 -0.35 -14.01
C ALA A 525 -6.66 0.10 -13.02
N ALA A 526 -6.33 1.39 -12.98
CA ALA A 526 -5.40 1.95 -12.02
C ALA A 526 -5.93 1.84 -10.58
N ASP A 527 -7.20 2.21 -10.35
CA ASP A 527 -7.84 2.09 -9.04
C ASP A 527 -7.98 0.62 -8.59
N ARG A 528 -8.27 -0.26 -9.54
CA ARG A 528 -8.28 -1.71 -9.34
C ARG A 528 -6.91 -2.22 -8.91
N LEU A 529 -5.85 -1.86 -9.62
CA LEU A 529 -4.49 -2.28 -9.28
C LEU A 529 -4.11 -1.83 -7.87
N ALA A 530 -4.43 -0.58 -7.51
CA ALA A 530 -4.16 -0.04 -6.18
C ALA A 530 -4.84 -0.85 -5.07
N LEU A 531 -6.05 -1.37 -5.32
CA LEU A 531 -6.77 -2.28 -4.42
C LEU A 531 -6.16 -3.68 -4.39
N LEU A 532 -5.83 -4.25 -5.55
CA LEU A 532 -5.29 -5.61 -5.64
C LEU A 532 -3.98 -5.73 -4.87
N ILE A 533 -3.08 -4.75 -5.02
CA ILE A 533 -1.81 -4.65 -4.27
C ILE A 533 -2.04 -4.72 -2.76
N GLY A 534 -3.08 -4.03 -2.24
CA GLY A 534 -3.33 -3.94 -0.81
C GLY A 534 -4.20 -5.05 -0.21
N SER A 535 -4.95 -5.80 -1.02
CA SER A 535 -6.03 -6.65 -0.48
C SER A 535 -6.25 -8.00 -1.17
N ARG A 536 -5.76 -8.19 -2.40
CA ARG A 536 -5.97 -9.42 -3.20
C ARG A 536 -4.74 -9.70 -4.09
N PRO A 537 -3.58 -10.01 -3.50
CA PRO A 537 -2.35 -10.23 -4.26
C PRO A 537 -2.44 -11.42 -5.21
N ASP A 538 -3.29 -12.40 -4.92
CA ASP A 538 -3.43 -13.63 -5.71
C ASP A 538 -3.96 -13.41 -7.14
N PHE A 539 -4.65 -12.29 -7.40
CA PHE A 539 -5.13 -11.93 -8.75
C PHE A 539 -4.14 -11.10 -9.55
N LEU A 540 -3.04 -10.63 -8.94
CA LEU A 540 -2.05 -9.79 -9.63
C LEU A 540 -1.35 -10.50 -10.80
N PRO A 541 -0.99 -11.80 -10.75
CA PRO A 541 -0.38 -12.47 -11.89
C PRO A 541 -1.26 -12.43 -13.14
N GLU A 542 -2.55 -12.74 -13.01
CA GLU A 542 -3.51 -12.66 -14.11
C GLU A 542 -3.69 -11.22 -14.60
N TRP A 543 -3.83 -10.27 -13.67
CA TRP A 543 -4.00 -8.86 -14.00
C TRP A 543 -2.79 -8.30 -14.77
N PHE A 544 -1.56 -8.57 -14.32
CA PHE A 544 -0.34 -8.12 -15.01
C PHE A 544 -0.17 -8.80 -16.37
N ALA A 545 -0.50 -10.10 -16.48
CA ALA A 545 -0.47 -10.81 -17.75
C ALA A 545 -1.47 -10.23 -18.76
N ALA A 546 -2.67 -9.86 -18.30
CA ALA A 546 -3.68 -9.21 -19.13
C ALA A 546 -3.32 -7.76 -19.51
N ALA A 547 -2.63 -7.03 -18.64
CA ALA A 547 -2.18 -5.66 -18.91
C ALA A 547 -0.95 -5.59 -19.84
N ALA A 548 -0.11 -6.64 -19.85
CA ALA A 548 1.17 -6.65 -20.57
C ALA A 548 1.08 -6.34 -22.08
N PRO A 549 0.10 -6.85 -22.85
CA PRO A 549 -0.02 -6.55 -24.29
C PRO A 549 -0.31 -5.08 -24.61
N HIS A 550 -0.89 -4.33 -23.66
CA HIS A 550 -1.25 -2.93 -23.85
C HIS A 550 -0.10 -1.96 -23.58
N ASP A 551 0.96 -2.43 -22.92
CA ASP A 551 2.15 -1.66 -22.56
C ASP A 551 1.86 -0.30 -21.90
N TYR A 552 0.93 -0.28 -20.95
CA TYR A 552 0.55 0.95 -20.23
C TYR A 552 1.69 1.52 -19.35
N ARG A 553 1.60 2.82 -19.06
CA ARG A 553 2.29 3.49 -17.94
C ARG A 553 1.35 3.74 -16.77
N ALA A 554 1.83 3.62 -15.54
CA ALA A 554 1.06 3.95 -14.35
C ALA A 554 0.79 5.46 -14.24
N PRO A 555 -0.36 5.88 -13.68
CA PRO A 555 -0.55 7.25 -13.19
C PRO A 555 0.47 7.59 -12.08
N GLU A 556 0.84 8.86 -11.99
CA GLU A 556 1.90 9.37 -11.11
C GLU A 556 1.67 8.99 -9.63
N ARG A 557 0.41 9.03 -9.19
CA ARG A 557 0.02 8.67 -7.82
C ARG A 557 0.27 7.20 -7.45
N LEU A 558 0.34 6.29 -8.43
CA LEU A 558 0.55 4.86 -8.19
C LEU A 558 2.03 4.46 -8.24
N THR A 559 2.89 5.29 -8.82
CA THR A 559 4.31 4.97 -9.02
C THR A 559 5.00 4.55 -7.71
N GLY A 560 4.80 5.31 -6.63
CA GLY A 560 5.39 4.96 -5.32
C GLY A 560 4.88 3.65 -4.75
N GLN A 561 3.58 3.35 -4.92
CA GLN A 561 2.98 2.09 -4.46
C GLN A 561 3.52 0.89 -5.25
N LEU A 562 3.73 1.06 -6.56
CA LEU A 562 4.31 0.03 -7.43
C LEU A 562 5.77 -0.27 -7.08
N LEU A 563 6.58 0.75 -6.78
CA LEU A 563 7.96 0.55 -6.33
C LEU A 563 8.02 -0.18 -4.99
N GLU A 564 7.13 0.17 -4.05
CA GLU A 564 7.03 -0.54 -2.78
C GLU A 564 6.64 -2.02 -2.97
N PHE A 565 5.65 -2.27 -3.84
CA PHE A 565 5.23 -3.62 -4.21
C PHE A 565 6.38 -4.41 -4.87
N ALA A 566 7.10 -3.80 -5.82
CA ALA A 566 8.22 -4.41 -6.53
C ALA A 566 9.42 -4.72 -5.60
N ALA A 567 9.63 -3.91 -4.56
CA ALA A 567 10.63 -4.18 -3.54
C ALA A 567 10.32 -5.47 -2.77
N GLY A 568 9.06 -5.65 -2.35
CA GLY A 568 8.60 -6.80 -1.57
C GLY A 568 8.28 -8.07 -2.37
N ASN A 569 7.96 -7.95 -3.66
CA ASN A 569 7.50 -9.09 -4.48
C ASN A 569 8.50 -9.41 -5.61
N GLY A 570 9.23 -10.51 -5.45
CA GLY A 570 10.24 -10.93 -6.43
C GLY A 570 9.68 -11.51 -7.73
N GLU A 571 8.50 -12.13 -7.67
CA GLU A 571 7.87 -12.82 -8.81
C GLU A 571 7.29 -11.80 -9.81
N LEU A 572 6.56 -10.80 -9.30
CA LEU A 572 5.89 -9.79 -10.12
C LEU A 572 6.68 -8.48 -10.23
N ARG A 573 7.95 -8.48 -9.78
CA ARG A 573 8.81 -7.29 -9.77
C ARG A 573 8.88 -6.62 -11.14
N GLU A 574 9.25 -7.37 -12.16
CA GLU A 574 9.49 -6.83 -13.50
C GLU A 574 8.20 -6.26 -14.12
N ALA A 575 7.06 -6.91 -13.89
CA ALA A 575 5.77 -6.40 -14.36
C ALA A 575 5.41 -5.06 -13.69
N ALA A 576 5.64 -4.95 -12.38
CA ALA A 576 5.40 -3.72 -11.62
C ALA A 576 6.36 -2.59 -12.03
N LEU A 577 7.64 -2.88 -12.24
CA LEU A 577 8.64 -1.89 -12.68
C LEU A 577 8.36 -1.40 -14.10
N ARG A 578 7.99 -2.30 -15.02
CA ARG A 578 7.56 -1.93 -16.37
C ARG A 578 6.38 -0.96 -16.33
N LEU A 579 5.37 -1.24 -15.51
CA LEU A 579 4.21 -0.35 -15.37
C LEU A 579 4.59 1.00 -14.72
N ALA A 580 5.48 1.00 -13.71
CA ALA A 580 5.97 2.21 -13.06
C ALA A 580 6.74 3.14 -14.03
N GLY A 581 7.41 2.57 -15.03
CA GLY A 581 7.91 3.30 -16.19
C GLY A 581 9.03 4.30 -15.91
N ALA A 582 9.14 5.30 -16.79
CA ALA A 582 10.19 6.33 -16.68
C ALA A 582 10.11 7.10 -15.35
N ARG A 583 8.89 7.40 -14.89
CA ARG A 583 8.64 8.04 -13.58
C ARG A 583 9.11 7.15 -12.43
N GLY A 584 8.83 5.85 -12.49
CA GLY A 584 9.26 4.87 -11.50
C GLY A 584 10.77 4.77 -11.39
N ARG A 585 11.48 4.68 -12.52
CA ARG A 585 12.95 4.65 -12.54
C ARG A 585 13.57 5.88 -11.92
N TRP A 586 13.10 7.05 -12.36
CA TRP A 586 13.58 8.32 -11.82
C TRP A 586 13.34 8.38 -10.31
N LEU A 587 12.12 8.06 -9.84
CA LEU A 587 11.79 8.07 -8.43
C LEU A 587 12.60 7.05 -7.60
N ALA A 588 12.91 5.88 -8.16
CA ALA A 588 13.74 4.88 -7.52
C ALA A 588 15.20 5.34 -7.33
N GLY A 589 15.71 6.20 -8.22
CA GLY A 589 17.01 6.87 -8.06
C GLY A 589 17.04 7.90 -6.94
N TRP A 590 15.90 8.47 -6.57
CA TRP A 590 15.79 9.42 -5.47
C TRP A 590 15.80 8.77 -4.10
N ILE A 591 15.15 7.62 -3.95
CA ILE A 591 14.83 7.03 -2.65
C ILE A 591 15.78 5.86 -2.33
N PRO A 592 16.63 5.95 -1.28
CA PRO A 592 17.67 4.95 -0.97
C PRO A 592 17.19 3.49 -0.99
N ARG A 593 16.05 3.20 -0.35
CA ARG A 593 15.50 1.83 -0.28
C ARG A 593 15.08 1.24 -1.63
N TRP A 594 14.93 2.06 -2.67
CA TRP A 594 14.54 1.63 -4.02
C TRP A 594 15.70 1.67 -5.02
N HIS A 595 16.93 2.05 -4.61
CA HIS A 595 18.08 2.13 -5.51
C HIS A 595 18.39 0.79 -6.21
N ASP A 596 18.13 -0.32 -5.54
CA ASP A 596 18.28 -1.67 -6.12
C ASP A 596 17.27 -1.96 -7.23
N LEU A 597 16.10 -1.33 -7.21
CA LEU A 597 15.11 -1.43 -8.27
C LEU A 597 15.53 -0.63 -9.50
N ALA A 598 16.06 0.59 -9.30
CA ALA A 598 16.58 1.42 -10.38
C ALA A 598 17.72 0.72 -11.15
N ARG A 599 18.66 0.09 -10.43
CA ARG A 599 19.79 -0.65 -11.03
C ARG A 599 19.36 -1.92 -11.77
N ARG A 600 18.18 -2.47 -11.48
CA ARG A 600 17.64 -3.68 -12.12
C ARG A 600 16.76 -3.34 -13.34
N ASP A 601 16.00 -2.24 -13.27
CA ASP A 601 15.14 -1.75 -14.37
C ASP A 601 15.90 -0.92 -15.42
N THR A 602 17.13 -0.48 -15.12
CA THR A 602 18.08 -0.23 -16.21
C THR A 602 18.38 -1.57 -16.87
N ALA A 603 17.50 -1.97 -17.78
CA ALA A 603 17.87 -2.79 -18.91
C ALA A 603 19.11 -2.13 -19.51
N GLN A 604 20.29 -2.61 -19.13
CA GLN A 604 21.44 -2.48 -20.01
C GLN A 604 21.00 -3.16 -21.31
N PRO A 605 21.01 -2.43 -22.44
CA PRO A 605 20.73 -3.02 -23.74
C PRO A 605 21.82 -4.05 -23.98
N GLU A 606 21.42 -5.30 -24.18
CA GLU A 606 22.28 -6.45 -24.46
C GLU A 606 23.39 -6.63 -23.42
N ALA A 607 23.28 -7.64 -22.56
CA ALA A 607 24.44 -8.10 -21.80
C ALA A 607 25.49 -8.55 -22.82
N GLY A 608 26.38 -7.62 -23.20
CA GLY A 608 27.41 -7.85 -24.21
C GLY A 608 28.33 -8.96 -23.76
N ASN A 609 29.16 -9.45 -24.67
CA ASN A 609 30.11 -10.52 -24.35
C ASN A 609 31.01 -10.18 -23.13
N GLU A 610 31.19 -8.88 -22.84
CA GLU A 610 31.89 -8.38 -21.65
C GLU A 610 31.29 -8.87 -20.33
N THR A 611 29.96 -9.03 -20.21
CA THR A 611 29.32 -9.55 -18.99
C THR A 611 29.72 -10.99 -18.71
N TRP A 612 29.91 -11.81 -19.76
CA TRP A 612 30.39 -13.19 -19.61
C TRP A 612 31.82 -13.25 -19.09
N HIS A 613 32.67 -12.34 -19.57
CA HIS A 613 34.11 -12.29 -19.23
C HIS A 613 34.43 -11.57 -17.92
N LEU A 614 33.68 -10.54 -17.55
CA LEU A 614 33.99 -9.64 -16.42
C LEU A 614 32.93 -9.64 -15.30
N GLY A 615 31.78 -10.29 -15.52
CA GLY A 615 30.67 -10.30 -14.58
C GLY A 615 30.92 -11.17 -13.33
N ARG A 616 30.18 -10.88 -12.26
CA ARG A 616 30.15 -11.71 -11.04
C ARG A 616 29.42 -13.04 -11.31
N PRO A 617 29.59 -14.08 -10.47
CA PRO A 617 28.99 -15.40 -10.73
C PRO A 617 27.46 -15.40 -11.02
N PRO A 618 26.61 -14.62 -10.32
CA PRO A 618 25.17 -14.55 -10.65
C PRO A 618 24.88 -13.85 -11.99
N GLU A 619 25.69 -12.86 -12.37
CA GLU A 619 25.56 -12.12 -13.64
C GLU A 619 25.96 -13.01 -14.81
N ARG A 620 27.06 -13.77 -14.68
CA ARG A 620 27.50 -14.76 -15.67
C ARG A 620 26.47 -15.88 -15.85
N LEU A 621 25.87 -16.36 -14.76
CA LEU A 621 24.80 -17.38 -14.83
C LEU A 621 23.57 -16.85 -15.58
N ARG A 622 23.13 -15.62 -15.28
CA ARG A 622 21.99 -15.00 -15.96
C ARG A 622 22.29 -14.77 -17.45
N TRP A 623 23.48 -14.25 -17.77
CA TRP A 623 23.94 -14.09 -19.14
C TRP A 623 23.87 -15.41 -19.91
N LEU A 624 24.36 -16.50 -19.32
CA LEU A 624 24.38 -17.81 -19.96
C LEU A 624 22.96 -18.36 -20.17
N ILE A 625 22.04 -18.16 -19.22
CA ILE A 625 20.62 -18.54 -19.36
C ILE A 625 19.97 -17.78 -20.52
N GLU A 626 20.17 -16.46 -20.58
CA GLU A 626 19.61 -15.62 -21.64
C GLU A 626 20.23 -15.93 -23.01
N SER A 627 21.56 -16.14 -23.05
CA SER A 627 22.26 -16.55 -24.26
C SER A 627 21.78 -17.90 -24.75
N ARG A 628 21.59 -18.88 -23.85
CA ARG A 628 21.13 -20.23 -24.20
C ARG A 628 19.74 -20.22 -24.86
N ARG A 629 18.83 -19.35 -24.39
CA ARG A 629 17.50 -19.17 -25.00
C ARG A 629 17.55 -18.53 -26.39
N ARG A 630 18.53 -17.66 -26.64
CA ARG A 630 18.67 -16.91 -27.89
C ARG A 630 19.43 -17.70 -28.96
N ASP A 631 20.58 -18.25 -28.57
CA ASP A 631 21.47 -19.04 -29.41
C ASP A 631 22.12 -20.16 -28.56
N PRO A 632 21.55 -21.38 -28.61
CA PRO A 632 22.07 -22.50 -27.84
C PRO A 632 23.52 -22.87 -28.15
N ALA A 633 23.94 -22.73 -29.42
CA ALA A 633 25.27 -23.11 -29.88
C ALA A 633 26.32 -22.12 -29.35
N ALA A 634 26.07 -20.82 -29.49
CA ALA A 634 26.98 -19.79 -28.99
C ALA A 634 27.15 -19.85 -27.46
N ALA A 635 26.06 -20.10 -26.72
CA ALA A 635 26.12 -20.27 -25.26
C ALA A 635 26.95 -21.49 -24.84
N ARG A 636 26.77 -22.63 -25.54
CA ARG A 636 27.59 -23.83 -25.31
C ARG A 636 29.06 -23.56 -25.61
N ASP A 637 29.37 -22.90 -26.73
CA ASP A 637 30.75 -22.64 -27.14
C ASP A 637 31.45 -21.69 -26.15
N ALA A 638 30.77 -20.65 -25.69
CA ALA A 638 31.26 -19.75 -24.65
C ALA A 638 31.54 -20.49 -23.32
N LEU A 639 30.66 -21.41 -22.93
CA LEU A 639 30.88 -22.26 -21.74
C LEU A 639 32.02 -23.25 -21.96
N ALA A 640 32.10 -23.89 -23.13
CA ALA A 640 33.13 -24.88 -23.47
C ALA A 640 34.53 -24.27 -23.50
N GLU A 641 34.66 -23.04 -23.98
CA GLU A 641 35.91 -22.27 -23.97
C GLU A 641 36.34 -21.93 -22.53
N ALA A 642 35.40 -21.50 -21.69
CA ALA A 642 35.68 -21.14 -20.30
C ALA A 642 35.90 -22.37 -19.40
N TRP A 643 35.36 -23.54 -19.76
CA TRP A 643 35.28 -24.75 -18.93
C TRP A 643 36.58 -25.16 -18.22
N PRO A 644 37.77 -25.13 -18.87
CA PRO A 644 39.03 -25.49 -18.21
C PRO A 644 39.42 -24.54 -17.07
N ARG A 645 38.93 -23.29 -17.11
CA ARG A 645 39.23 -22.23 -16.14
C ARG A 645 38.17 -22.12 -15.04
N GLU A 646 36.98 -22.69 -15.24
CA GLU A 646 35.92 -22.69 -14.25
C GLU A 646 36.26 -23.58 -13.05
N SER A 647 36.07 -23.04 -11.85
CA SER A 647 36.26 -23.73 -10.58
C SER A 647 35.26 -23.25 -9.52
N GLY A 648 35.11 -24.00 -8.42
CA GLY A 648 34.23 -23.61 -7.32
C GLY A 648 32.75 -24.00 -7.50
N ALA A 649 31.93 -23.59 -6.53
CA ALA A 649 30.50 -23.95 -6.45
C ALA A 649 29.63 -23.51 -7.66
N PRO A 650 29.91 -22.39 -8.36
CA PRO A 650 29.13 -21.99 -9.53
C PRO A 650 29.23 -22.93 -10.74
N LYS A 651 30.28 -23.78 -10.82
CA LYS A 651 30.58 -24.60 -12.01
C LYS A 651 29.46 -25.57 -12.38
N ALA A 652 28.88 -26.26 -11.39
CA ALA A 652 27.74 -27.15 -11.61
C ALA A 652 26.48 -26.36 -12.05
N GLY A 653 26.27 -25.16 -11.50
CA GLY A 653 25.17 -24.28 -11.88
C GLY A 653 25.27 -23.79 -13.33
N LEU A 654 26.47 -23.43 -13.79
CA LEU A 654 26.72 -23.07 -15.20
C LEU A 654 26.47 -24.24 -16.14
N LEU A 655 26.94 -25.45 -15.78
CA LEU A 655 26.69 -26.66 -16.57
C LEU A 655 25.19 -26.97 -16.66
N GLY A 656 24.46 -26.78 -15.55
CA GLY A 656 23.02 -26.98 -15.48
C GLY A 656 22.20 -26.12 -16.44
N VAL A 657 22.73 -24.99 -16.93
CA VAL A 657 22.06 -24.14 -17.92
C VAL A 657 21.81 -24.87 -19.24
N LEU A 658 22.66 -25.85 -19.60
CA LEU A 658 22.51 -26.65 -20.82
C LEU A 658 21.23 -27.49 -20.82
N ALA A 659 20.56 -27.65 -19.66
CA ALA A 659 19.27 -28.30 -19.55
C ALA A 659 18.20 -27.71 -20.48
N ASP A 660 18.27 -26.39 -20.73
CA ASP A 660 17.39 -25.67 -21.66
C ASP A 660 17.92 -25.85 -23.09
N GLY A 661 17.09 -26.33 -24.01
CA GLY A 661 17.51 -26.61 -25.40
C GLY A 661 18.59 -27.69 -25.56
N LEU A 662 18.76 -28.59 -24.58
CA LEU A 662 19.75 -29.68 -24.61
C LEU A 662 19.68 -30.51 -25.90
N GLY A 663 20.82 -30.76 -26.53
CA GLY A 663 20.91 -31.61 -27.73
C GLY A 663 22.22 -32.38 -27.85
N PRO A 664 22.37 -33.22 -28.90
CA PRO A 664 23.56 -34.05 -29.11
C PRO A 664 24.86 -33.26 -29.16
N ALA A 665 24.80 -32.01 -29.63
CA ALA A 665 25.97 -31.16 -29.77
C ALA A 665 26.52 -30.63 -28.42
N ASP A 666 25.83 -30.87 -27.30
CA ASP A 666 26.31 -30.57 -25.95
C ASP A 666 27.10 -31.74 -25.32
N GLU A 667 27.03 -32.93 -25.92
CA GLU A 667 27.56 -34.19 -25.36
C GLU A 667 29.06 -34.12 -25.05
N ASP A 668 29.88 -33.58 -25.96
CA ASP A 668 31.34 -33.49 -25.78
C ASP A 668 31.74 -32.67 -24.54
N LEU A 669 30.98 -31.64 -24.19
CA LEU A 669 31.22 -30.85 -22.99
C LEU A 669 30.79 -31.62 -21.74
N LEU A 670 29.67 -32.33 -21.81
CA LEU A 670 29.16 -33.15 -20.70
C LEU A 670 30.06 -34.35 -20.41
N GLU A 671 30.57 -35.04 -21.43
CA GLU A 671 31.54 -36.13 -21.27
C GLU A 671 32.84 -35.65 -20.63
N ARG A 672 33.35 -34.46 -21.00
CA ARG A 672 34.47 -33.83 -20.30
C ARG A 672 34.14 -33.47 -18.85
N ALA A 673 32.88 -33.12 -18.56
CA ALA A 673 32.44 -32.79 -17.21
C ALA A 673 32.33 -34.03 -16.30
N LEU A 674 32.14 -35.24 -16.86
CA LEU A 674 32.22 -36.50 -16.10
C LEU A 674 33.63 -36.77 -15.54
N ASP A 675 34.66 -36.16 -16.10
CA ASP A 675 36.05 -36.28 -15.63
C ASP A 675 36.43 -35.22 -14.56
N ASP A 676 35.48 -34.36 -14.15
CA ASP A 676 35.74 -33.33 -13.13
C ASP A 676 35.98 -33.97 -11.74
N ARG A 677 36.86 -33.36 -10.94
CA ARG A 677 37.20 -33.83 -9.60
C ARG A 677 36.02 -33.72 -8.63
N ARG A 678 35.12 -32.75 -8.83
CA ARG A 678 33.97 -32.52 -7.95
C ARG A 678 32.81 -33.45 -8.29
N GLY A 679 32.25 -34.08 -7.26
CA GLY A 679 31.13 -35.01 -7.42
C GLY A 679 29.80 -34.36 -7.85
N ASP A 680 29.57 -33.08 -7.54
CA ASP A 680 28.37 -32.35 -7.97
C ASP A 680 28.38 -32.02 -9.46
N VAL A 681 29.53 -31.63 -10.01
CA VAL A 681 29.71 -31.41 -11.47
C VAL A 681 29.48 -32.71 -12.25
N ARG A 682 30.09 -33.82 -11.82
CA ARG A 682 29.88 -35.13 -12.46
C ARG A 682 28.40 -35.56 -12.41
N ARG A 683 27.72 -35.31 -11.30
CA ARG A 683 26.29 -35.61 -11.14
C ARG A 683 25.45 -34.83 -12.13
N THR A 684 25.63 -33.51 -12.20
CA THR A 684 24.91 -32.66 -13.17
C THR A 684 25.19 -33.08 -14.61
N ALA A 685 26.43 -33.45 -14.93
CA ALA A 685 26.78 -33.98 -16.25
C ALA A 685 26.05 -35.28 -16.58
N ALA A 686 26.06 -36.26 -15.66
CA ALA A 686 25.36 -37.53 -15.82
C ALA A 686 23.83 -37.35 -15.93
N GLU A 687 23.23 -36.46 -15.12
CA GLU A 687 21.81 -36.11 -15.20
C GLU A 687 21.43 -35.51 -16.56
N LEU A 688 22.27 -34.65 -17.12
CA LEU A 688 22.05 -34.09 -18.46
C LEU A 688 22.26 -35.13 -19.57
N LEU A 689 23.30 -35.96 -19.48
CA LEU A 689 23.55 -37.04 -20.45
C LEU A 689 22.44 -38.09 -20.45
N ALA A 690 21.83 -38.38 -19.30
CA ALA A 690 20.67 -39.27 -19.20
C ALA A 690 19.44 -38.77 -19.98
N ARG A 691 19.37 -37.47 -20.30
CA ARG A 691 18.33 -36.86 -21.16
C ARG A 691 18.64 -37.00 -22.65
N LEU A 692 19.79 -37.57 -23.01
CA LEU A 692 20.22 -37.84 -24.39
C LEU A 692 20.29 -39.36 -24.62
N PRO A 693 19.18 -40.00 -25.08
CA PRO A 693 19.10 -41.45 -25.24
C PRO A 693 20.13 -42.07 -26.19
N GLY A 694 20.68 -41.27 -27.11
CA GLY A 694 21.70 -41.69 -28.08
C GLY A 694 23.13 -41.36 -27.66
N SER A 695 23.37 -40.93 -26.41
CA SER A 695 24.71 -40.58 -25.93
C SER A 695 25.57 -41.82 -25.67
N ALA A 696 26.89 -41.66 -25.74
CA ALA A 696 27.85 -42.67 -25.31
C ALA A 696 27.64 -43.05 -23.83
N PHE A 697 27.21 -42.11 -22.99
CA PHE A 697 26.80 -42.39 -21.61
C PHE A 697 25.62 -43.36 -21.53
N ALA A 698 24.58 -43.13 -22.34
CA ALA A 698 23.42 -44.01 -22.41
C ALA A 698 23.78 -45.43 -22.88
N GLU A 699 24.68 -45.57 -23.86
CA GLU A 699 25.20 -46.88 -24.29
C GLU A 699 25.94 -47.60 -23.14
N ARG A 700 26.76 -46.88 -22.37
CA ARG A 700 27.43 -47.43 -21.19
C ARG A 700 26.44 -47.83 -20.09
N MET A 701 25.37 -47.06 -19.89
CA MET A 701 24.29 -47.45 -18.96
C MET A 701 23.59 -48.73 -19.42
N ALA A 702 23.27 -48.85 -20.72
CA ALA A 702 22.65 -50.04 -21.29
C ALA A 702 23.54 -51.29 -21.13
N GLY A 703 24.85 -51.15 -21.37
CA GLY A 703 25.82 -52.22 -21.12
C GLY A 703 25.86 -52.65 -19.65
N ARG A 704 25.80 -51.70 -18.72
CA ARG A 704 25.73 -52.01 -17.27
C ARG A 704 24.41 -52.66 -16.89
N ALA A 705 23.29 -52.23 -17.45
CA ALA A 705 21.99 -52.85 -17.20
C ALA A 705 21.93 -54.30 -17.67
N ALA A 706 22.54 -54.60 -18.82
CA ALA A 706 22.66 -55.98 -19.31
C ALA A 706 23.57 -56.85 -18.41
N ALA A 707 24.58 -56.25 -17.78
CA ALA A 707 25.47 -56.95 -16.86
C ALA A 707 24.89 -57.11 -15.45
N TRP A 708 24.18 -56.10 -14.94
CA TRP A 708 23.69 -56.02 -13.56
C TRP A 708 22.24 -56.49 -13.38
N SER A 709 21.57 -56.89 -14.47
CA SER A 709 20.22 -57.44 -14.41
C SER A 709 19.99 -58.52 -15.45
N LYS A 710 19.12 -59.49 -15.13
CA LYS A 710 18.73 -60.58 -16.02
C LYS A 710 17.21 -60.74 -15.99
N CYS A 711 16.61 -60.94 -17.16
CA CYS A 711 15.18 -61.25 -17.25
C CYS A 711 15.01 -62.75 -17.46
N ALA A 712 14.22 -63.38 -16.60
CA ALA A 712 13.83 -64.79 -16.69
C ALA A 712 12.32 -64.91 -16.92
N ASP A 713 11.89 -66.02 -17.51
CA ASP A 713 10.48 -66.38 -17.58
C ASP A 713 10.06 -66.91 -16.21
N ALA A 714 9.03 -66.33 -15.58
CA ALA A 714 8.70 -66.59 -14.18
C ALA A 714 8.10 -68.00 -13.94
N GLY A 715 7.93 -68.81 -14.99
CA GLY A 715 7.31 -70.13 -14.92
C GLY A 715 5.78 -70.07 -14.76
N SER A 716 5.09 -71.04 -15.36
CA SER A 716 3.62 -71.24 -15.24
C SER A 716 2.72 -70.01 -15.49
N GLY A 717 2.98 -69.24 -16.56
CA GLY A 717 2.04 -68.21 -17.03
C GLY A 717 1.99 -66.92 -16.20
N GLU A 718 2.90 -66.74 -15.25
CA GLU A 718 2.96 -65.58 -14.33
C GLU A 718 3.87 -64.42 -14.79
N GLY A 719 4.24 -64.36 -16.08
CA GLY A 719 4.95 -63.22 -16.67
C GLY A 719 6.48 -63.26 -16.54
N SER A 720 7.14 -62.10 -16.68
CA SER A 720 8.61 -61.97 -16.66
C SER A 720 9.11 -61.57 -15.27
N GLU A 721 10.24 -62.13 -14.83
CA GLU A 721 10.92 -61.79 -13.58
C GLU A 721 12.28 -61.11 -13.85
N LEU A 722 12.51 -59.97 -13.21
CA LEU A 722 13.77 -59.22 -13.26
C LEU A 722 14.63 -59.56 -12.05
N ILE A 723 15.76 -60.21 -12.29
CA ILE A 723 16.77 -60.54 -11.29
C ILE A 723 17.85 -59.46 -11.31
N VAL A 724 18.09 -58.81 -10.18
CA VAL A 724 19.08 -57.72 -10.02
C VAL A 724 20.35 -58.27 -9.36
N ASP A 725 21.50 -58.08 -10.01
CA ASP A 725 22.82 -58.55 -9.59
C ASP A 725 23.85 -57.42 -9.71
N ILE A 726 23.80 -56.47 -8.77
CA ILE A 726 24.67 -55.28 -8.77
C ILE A 726 25.99 -55.62 -8.07
N PRO A 727 27.15 -55.35 -8.70
CA PRO A 727 28.46 -55.67 -8.13
C PRO A 727 28.70 -54.90 -6.83
N GLU A 728 29.39 -55.54 -5.87
CA GLU A 728 29.76 -54.92 -4.59
C GLU A 728 30.77 -53.79 -4.79
N THR A 729 31.75 -53.97 -5.68
CA THR A 729 32.79 -52.99 -6.01
C THR A 729 32.54 -52.34 -7.37
N LEU A 730 32.73 -51.02 -7.44
CA LEU A 730 32.54 -50.24 -8.67
C LEU A 730 33.86 -50.14 -9.46
N ASP A 731 33.79 -50.34 -10.77
CA ASP A 731 34.91 -50.03 -11.65
C ASP A 731 35.09 -48.51 -11.84
N LYS A 732 36.25 -48.11 -12.37
CA LYS A 732 36.56 -46.69 -12.60
C LYS A 732 35.57 -45.99 -13.54
N GLY A 733 35.00 -46.73 -14.50
CA GLY A 733 34.02 -46.19 -15.44
C GLY A 733 32.69 -45.89 -14.77
N ALA A 734 32.23 -46.75 -13.86
CA ALA A 734 31.01 -46.53 -13.08
C ALA A 734 31.18 -45.31 -12.15
N ILE A 735 32.34 -45.14 -11.52
CA ILE A 735 32.61 -43.96 -10.68
C ILE A 735 32.62 -42.67 -11.52
N ARG A 736 33.22 -42.71 -12.72
CA ARG A 736 33.20 -41.59 -13.69
C ARG A 736 31.77 -41.19 -14.05
N ASP A 737 30.93 -42.18 -14.33
CA ASP A 737 29.52 -41.98 -14.72
C ASP A 737 28.59 -41.63 -13.53
N GLY A 738 29.13 -41.31 -12.35
CA GLY A 738 28.35 -40.76 -11.23
C GLY A 738 27.84 -41.78 -10.20
N PHE A 739 28.24 -43.05 -10.31
CA PHE A 739 27.99 -44.03 -9.25
C PHE A 739 28.92 -43.79 -8.07
N THR A 740 28.36 -43.84 -6.86
CA THR A 740 29.08 -43.58 -5.62
C THR A 740 28.71 -44.60 -4.54
N ASP A 741 29.56 -44.73 -3.53
CA ASP A 741 29.29 -45.54 -2.33
C ASP A 741 28.52 -44.74 -1.26
N SER A 742 27.85 -43.65 -1.66
CA SER A 742 27.05 -42.85 -0.74
C SER A 742 25.57 -43.17 -0.87
N THR A 743 24.92 -43.45 0.25
CA THR A 743 23.46 -43.63 0.34
C THR A 743 22.73 -42.34 0.72
N THR A 744 23.43 -41.23 0.92
CA THR A 744 22.85 -39.94 1.35
C THR A 744 21.82 -39.38 0.38
N GLU A 745 21.86 -39.81 -0.87
CA GLU A 745 21.04 -39.25 -1.96
C GLU A 745 19.59 -39.75 -1.95
N PHE A 746 19.37 -41.05 -1.66
CA PHE A 746 18.03 -41.67 -1.73
C PHE A 746 17.60 -42.39 -0.45
N GLY A 747 18.51 -42.66 0.49
CA GLY A 747 18.17 -43.14 1.84
C GLY A 747 17.56 -44.55 1.92
N TYR A 748 17.68 -45.39 0.89
CA TYR A 748 17.20 -46.78 0.94
C TYR A 748 17.86 -47.59 2.05
N ARG A 749 17.09 -48.47 2.69
CA ARG A 749 17.56 -49.34 3.76
C ARG A 749 17.07 -50.77 3.58
N TRP A 750 17.93 -51.71 3.92
CA TRP A 750 17.64 -53.13 3.96
C TRP A 750 18.18 -53.73 5.25
N ASN A 751 17.35 -54.48 5.98
CA ASN A 751 17.68 -55.00 7.31
C ASN A 751 18.21 -53.93 8.29
N GLY A 752 17.68 -52.70 8.20
CA GLY A 752 18.07 -51.56 9.03
C GLY A 752 19.35 -50.81 8.61
N GLN A 753 20.14 -51.36 7.68
CA GLN A 753 21.38 -50.78 7.16
C GLN A 753 21.16 -50.04 5.84
N PRO A 754 22.00 -49.04 5.49
CA PRO A 754 21.93 -48.39 4.18
C PRO A 754 22.13 -49.38 3.03
N ASP A 755 21.26 -49.32 2.01
CA ASP A 755 21.29 -50.23 0.87
C ASP A 755 21.94 -49.57 -0.36
N LEU A 756 23.23 -49.85 -0.55
CA LEU A 756 24.01 -49.37 -1.67
C LEU A 756 23.54 -49.96 -3.01
N SER A 757 23.16 -51.24 -3.04
CA SER A 757 22.67 -51.89 -4.25
C SER A 757 21.36 -51.25 -4.72
N ALA A 758 20.42 -50.97 -3.81
CA ALA A 758 19.20 -50.24 -4.12
C ALA A 758 19.49 -48.82 -4.65
N THR A 759 20.41 -48.09 -4.02
CA THR A 759 20.82 -46.73 -4.46
C THR A 759 21.42 -46.77 -5.87
N ARG A 760 22.32 -47.73 -6.14
CA ARG A 760 22.94 -47.93 -7.46
C ARG A 760 21.91 -48.36 -8.50
N LEU A 761 20.93 -49.19 -8.15
CA LEU A 761 19.85 -49.59 -9.05
C LEU A 761 19.06 -48.39 -9.53
N ARG A 762 18.60 -47.51 -8.63
CA ARG A 762 17.88 -46.30 -9.01
C ARG A 762 18.70 -45.43 -9.96
N LYS A 763 19.99 -45.21 -9.66
CA LYS A 763 20.89 -44.43 -10.53
C LYS A 763 21.03 -45.02 -11.91
N LEU A 764 21.23 -46.34 -11.98
CA LEU A 764 21.33 -47.05 -13.25
C LEU A 764 20.05 -46.87 -14.07
N VAL A 765 18.90 -47.11 -13.45
CA VAL A 765 17.60 -47.04 -14.12
C VAL A 765 17.28 -45.61 -14.56
N ALA A 766 17.59 -44.60 -13.74
CA ALA A 766 17.42 -43.19 -14.09
C ALA A 766 18.32 -42.74 -15.26
N GLY A 767 19.50 -43.35 -15.40
CA GLY A 767 20.45 -43.08 -16.48
C GLY A 767 20.20 -43.83 -17.78
N LEU A 768 19.27 -44.80 -17.79
CA LEU A 768 18.99 -45.64 -18.96
C LEU A 768 18.01 -44.96 -19.93
N PRO A 769 18.24 -45.06 -21.25
CA PRO A 769 17.19 -44.83 -22.23
C PRO A 769 15.98 -45.72 -21.94
N LEU A 770 14.79 -45.14 -21.85
CA LEU A 770 13.57 -45.91 -21.57
C LEU A 770 13.24 -46.91 -22.69
N SER A 771 13.76 -46.68 -23.91
CA SER A 771 13.70 -47.63 -25.02
C SER A 771 14.42 -48.95 -24.75
N TYR A 772 15.44 -48.97 -23.88
CA TYR A 772 16.18 -50.17 -23.49
C TYR A 772 15.23 -51.27 -23.00
N TRP A 773 14.28 -50.89 -22.13
CA TRP A 773 13.36 -51.82 -21.46
C TRP A 773 12.36 -52.52 -22.39
N ARG A 774 12.15 -52.01 -23.62
CA ARG A 774 11.28 -52.65 -24.61
C ARG A 774 11.77 -54.04 -25.03
N GLY A 775 13.08 -54.24 -25.05
CA GLY A 775 13.68 -55.55 -25.33
C GLY A 775 13.43 -56.58 -24.21
N PRO A 776 13.96 -56.36 -23.00
CA PRO A 776 13.90 -57.33 -21.92
C PRO A 776 12.51 -57.47 -21.26
N LEU A 777 11.72 -56.40 -21.17
CA LEU A 777 10.45 -56.38 -20.41
C LEU A 777 9.20 -56.09 -21.27
N GLY A 778 9.38 -55.69 -22.54
CA GLY A 778 8.29 -55.35 -23.44
C GLY A 778 7.72 -53.94 -23.19
N PRO A 779 6.46 -53.68 -23.57
CA PRO A 779 5.89 -52.33 -23.50
C PRO A 779 5.80 -51.81 -22.05
N PRO A 780 5.78 -50.49 -21.82
CA PRO A 780 5.88 -49.89 -20.48
C PRO A 780 4.87 -50.44 -19.48
N VAL A 781 3.61 -50.65 -19.91
CA VAL A 781 2.54 -51.23 -19.06
C VAL A 781 2.88 -52.63 -18.53
N ARG A 782 3.61 -53.44 -19.31
CA ARG A 782 4.09 -54.76 -18.89
C ARG A 782 5.34 -54.63 -18.03
N ALA A 783 6.24 -53.73 -18.41
CA ALA A 783 7.49 -53.51 -17.68
C ALA A 783 7.24 -53.10 -16.21
N VAL A 784 6.32 -52.16 -15.97
CA VAL A 784 5.97 -51.72 -14.60
C VAL A 784 5.28 -52.80 -13.76
N ALA A 785 4.72 -53.84 -14.40
CA ALA A 785 4.09 -54.99 -13.76
C ALA A 785 5.03 -56.21 -13.60
N THR A 786 6.29 -56.08 -14.03
CA THR A 786 7.28 -57.15 -13.95
C THR A 786 7.59 -57.51 -12.49
N ARG A 787 7.74 -58.81 -12.21
CA ARG A 787 8.11 -59.29 -10.88
C ARG A 787 9.59 -59.00 -10.61
N VAL A 788 9.89 -58.48 -9.43
CA VAL A 788 11.25 -58.22 -8.94
C VAL A 788 11.22 -58.41 -7.43
N ASP A 789 12.36 -58.76 -6.83
CA ASP A 789 12.51 -58.81 -5.37
C ASP A 789 11.98 -57.50 -4.73
N ASP A 790 11.17 -57.63 -3.68
CA ASP A 790 10.53 -56.49 -2.99
C ASP A 790 11.55 -55.44 -2.53
N ARG A 791 12.78 -55.86 -2.20
CA ARG A 791 13.92 -54.98 -1.88
C ARG A 791 14.22 -53.97 -2.99
N PHE A 792 14.08 -54.37 -4.25
CA PHE A 792 14.46 -53.58 -5.42
C PHE A 792 13.28 -52.94 -6.15
N ARG A 793 12.04 -53.32 -5.80
CA ARG A 793 10.83 -52.81 -6.43
C ARG A 793 10.71 -51.28 -6.36
N GLN A 794 10.92 -50.67 -5.18
CA GLN A 794 10.85 -49.22 -5.04
C GLN A 794 11.98 -48.49 -5.79
N PRO A 795 13.27 -48.85 -5.62
CA PRO A 795 14.36 -48.20 -6.35
C PRO A 795 14.24 -48.30 -7.88
N LEU A 796 13.75 -49.43 -8.39
CA LEU A 796 13.48 -49.62 -9.82
C LEU A 796 12.40 -48.65 -10.31
N PHE A 797 11.28 -48.55 -9.57
CA PHE A 797 10.18 -47.65 -9.91
C PHE A 797 10.59 -46.18 -9.85
N ASP A 798 11.31 -45.79 -8.79
CA ASP A 798 11.83 -44.43 -8.61
C ASP A 798 12.79 -44.06 -9.75
N GLY A 799 13.62 -45.01 -10.21
CA GLY A 799 14.52 -44.81 -11.35
C GLY A 799 13.78 -44.66 -12.68
N TRP A 800 12.74 -45.47 -12.94
CA TRP A 800 11.92 -45.31 -14.16
C TRP A 800 11.21 -43.96 -14.19
N MET A 801 10.75 -43.49 -13.03
CA MET A 801 10.14 -42.18 -12.90
C MET A 801 11.15 -41.05 -13.17
N ASP A 802 12.34 -41.11 -12.59
CA ASP A 802 13.40 -40.13 -12.85
C ASP A 802 13.76 -40.13 -14.36
N ALA A 803 13.89 -41.29 -15.00
CA ALA A 803 14.14 -41.42 -16.43
C ALA A 803 12.99 -40.86 -17.29
N ALA A 804 11.73 -41.15 -16.94
CA ALA A 804 10.56 -40.65 -17.66
C ALA A 804 10.45 -39.13 -17.62
N LEU A 805 10.70 -38.53 -16.45
CA LEU A 805 10.71 -37.08 -16.29
C LEU A 805 11.89 -36.43 -17.04
N ALA A 806 13.08 -37.03 -16.97
CA ALA A 806 14.27 -36.53 -17.64
C ALA A 806 14.14 -36.56 -19.17
N GLN A 807 13.64 -37.69 -19.71
CA GLN A 807 13.48 -37.91 -21.15
C GLN A 807 12.15 -37.36 -21.69
N ARG A 808 11.24 -36.91 -20.81
CA ARG A 808 9.87 -36.46 -21.13
C ARG A 808 9.05 -37.51 -21.91
N ASP A 809 9.21 -38.78 -21.57
CA ASP A 809 8.54 -39.90 -22.24
C ASP A 809 7.08 -40.04 -21.76
N THR A 810 6.14 -39.85 -22.67
CA THR A 810 4.71 -39.84 -22.37
C THR A 810 4.13 -41.24 -22.12
N GLU A 811 4.67 -42.27 -22.78
CA GLU A 811 4.16 -43.65 -22.68
C GLU A 811 4.53 -44.26 -21.32
N TRP A 812 5.78 -44.06 -20.90
CA TRP A 812 6.24 -44.43 -19.57
C TRP A 812 5.60 -43.57 -18.47
N GLY A 813 5.46 -42.26 -18.70
CA GLY A 813 4.74 -41.38 -17.78
C GLY A 813 3.31 -41.86 -17.49
N HIS A 814 2.56 -42.23 -18.54
CA HIS A 814 1.21 -42.77 -18.41
C HIS A 814 1.19 -44.15 -17.69
N ALA A 815 2.09 -45.06 -18.02
CA ALA A 815 2.17 -46.38 -17.38
C ALA A 815 2.49 -46.28 -15.88
N LEU A 816 3.48 -45.48 -15.50
CA LEU A 816 3.88 -45.24 -14.12
C LEU A 816 2.78 -44.53 -13.32
N PHE A 817 2.10 -43.55 -13.92
CA PHE A 817 0.97 -42.87 -13.29
C PHE A 817 -0.19 -43.82 -12.97
N THR A 818 -0.49 -44.76 -13.89
CA THR A 818 -1.62 -45.68 -13.79
C THR A 818 -1.41 -46.78 -12.75
N VAL A 819 -0.21 -47.36 -12.66
CA VAL A 819 0.07 -48.47 -11.73
C VAL A 819 0.22 -47.99 -10.28
N GLY A 820 0.55 -46.71 -10.07
CA GLY A 820 0.65 -46.10 -8.75
C GLY A 820 2.05 -46.15 -8.14
N MET A 821 2.36 -45.19 -7.26
CA MET A 821 3.66 -45.04 -6.61
C MET A 821 3.79 -46.01 -5.41
N PRO A 822 4.85 -46.81 -5.30
CA PRO A 822 5.06 -47.72 -4.16
C PRO A 822 5.53 -47.04 -2.85
N SER A 823 5.60 -45.70 -2.77
CA SER A 823 6.16 -44.99 -1.60
C SER A 823 5.42 -43.70 -1.21
N ASN A 824 5.60 -43.26 0.05
CA ASN A 824 5.01 -42.06 0.67
C ASN A 824 5.49 -40.70 0.09
N LEU A 825 6.39 -40.68 -0.89
CA LEU A 825 6.84 -39.47 -1.61
C LEU A 825 5.85 -39.01 -2.72
N ALA A 826 4.63 -39.57 -2.71
CA ALA A 826 3.78 -39.77 -3.88
C ALA A 826 3.21 -38.52 -4.57
N ILE A 827 2.91 -37.43 -3.86
CA ILE A 827 2.00 -36.41 -4.41
C ILE A 827 2.69 -35.51 -5.46
N LEU A 828 3.84 -34.91 -5.14
CA LEU A 828 4.54 -34.00 -6.06
C LEU A 828 5.02 -34.73 -7.32
N ARG A 829 5.54 -35.94 -7.15
CA ARG A 829 6.04 -36.77 -8.26
C ARG A 829 4.92 -37.32 -9.14
N ARG A 830 3.78 -37.72 -8.55
CA ARG A 830 2.59 -38.11 -9.32
C ARG A 830 2.06 -36.95 -10.16
N ARG A 831 2.12 -35.71 -9.66
CA ARG A 831 1.77 -34.50 -10.42
C ARG A 831 2.72 -34.26 -11.59
N GLU A 832 4.04 -34.43 -11.41
CA GLU A 832 5.03 -34.31 -12.49
C GLU A 832 4.81 -35.37 -13.59
N LEU A 833 4.50 -36.61 -13.22
CA LEU A 833 4.12 -37.67 -14.17
C LEU A 833 2.82 -37.33 -14.91
N PHE A 834 1.82 -36.81 -14.18
CA PHE A 834 0.57 -36.36 -14.78
C PHE A 834 0.80 -35.25 -15.81
N ALA A 835 1.74 -34.33 -15.57
CA ALA A 835 2.12 -33.27 -16.50
C ALA A 835 2.72 -33.78 -17.83
N LEU A 836 3.25 -35.00 -17.88
CA LEU A 836 3.73 -35.64 -19.12
C LEU A 836 2.58 -36.26 -19.95
N ILE A 837 1.44 -36.55 -19.33
CA ILE A 837 0.30 -37.16 -20.03
C ILE A 837 -0.30 -36.13 -21.02
N PRO A 838 -0.67 -36.52 -22.25
CA PRO A 838 -1.29 -35.61 -23.20
C PRO A 838 -2.53 -34.88 -22.62
N PRO A 839 -2.76 -33.59 -22.93
CA PRO A 839 -3.85 -32.82 -22.32
C PRO A 839 -5.25 -33.44 -22.43
N GLY A 840 -5.54 -34.10 -23.56
CA GLY A 840 -6.81 -34.82 -23.75
C GLY A 840 -6.98 -36.04 -22.84
N GLU A 841 -5.88 -36.68 -22.44
CA GLU A 841 -5.88 -37.79 -21.48
C GLU A 841 -5.94 -37.30 -20.04
N GLN A 842 -5.23 -36.22 -19.71
CA GLN A 842 -5.35 -35.54 -18.43
C GLN A 842 -6.81 -35.17 -18.15
N LEU A 843 -7.48 -34.53 -19.12
CA LEU A 843 -8.89 -34.16 -19.01
C LEU A 843 -9.78 -35.40 -18.81
N ARG A 844 -9.60 -36.45 -19.63
CA ARG A 844 -10.35 -37.72 -19.48
C ARG A 844 -10.14 -38.39 -18.12
N HIS A 845 -8.97 -38.25 -17.50
CA HIS A 845 -8.70 -38.79 -16.18
C HIS A 845 -9.43 -37.97 -15.10
N LEU A 846 -9.30 -36.65 -15.12
CA LEU A 846 -9.93 -35.75 -14.14
C LEU A 846 -11.46 -35.85 -14.17
N LEU A 847 -12.06 -35.96 -15.36
CA LEU A 847 -13.51 -36.13 -15.53
C LEU A 847 -14.04 -37.47 -14.99
N ARG A 848 -13.16 -38.47 -14.75
CA ARG A 848 -13.55 -39.75 -14.12
C ARG A 848 -13.50 -39.70 -12.60
N LEU A 849 -12.84 -38.70 -12.01
CA LEU A 849 -12.77 -38.55 -10.55
C LEU A 849 -14.11 -38.00 -10.04
N GLY A 850 -14.77 -38.77 -9.16
CA GLY A 850 -15.99 -38.36 -8.47
C GLY A 850 -15.72 -37.57 -7.19
N SER A 851 -16.77 -37.14 -6.49
CA SER A 851 -16.68 -36.29 -5.29
C SER A 851 -15.98 -36.94 -4.08
N ALA A 852 -15.72 -38.25 -4.13
CA ALA A 852 -14.90 -38.96 -3.15
C ALA A 852 -13.39 -38.70 -3.31
N TRP A 853 -12.94 -38.24 -4.48
CA TRP A 853 -11.52 -38.11 -4.86
C TRP A 853 -11.09 -36.64 -5.04
N LEU A 854 -11.75 -35.70 -4.35
CA LEU A 854 -11.45 -34.26 -4.46
C LEU A 854 -10.01 -33.91 -4.10
N SER A 855 -9.40 -34.61 -3.14
CA SER A 855 -7.99 -34.42 -2.77
C SER A 855 -7.03 -34.84 -3.87
N GLU A 856 -7.33 -35.92 -4.59
CA GLU A 856 -6.54 -36.34 -5.75
C GLU A 856 -6.69 -35.32 -6.88
N LEU A 857 -7.91 -34.88 -7.17
CA LEU A 857 -8.17 -33.83 -8.15
C LEU A 857 -7.40 -32.55 -7.81
N GLU A 858 -7.48 -32.08 -6.56
CA GLU A 858 -6.73 -30.91 -6.08
C GLU A 858 -5.22 -31.06 -6.29
N SER A 859 -4.66 -32.25 -6.04
CA SER A 859 -3.23 -32.49 -6.20
C SER A 859 -2.74 -32.47 -7.66
N LEU A 860 -3.62 -32.78 -8.61
CA LEU A 860 -3.29 -32.89 -10.04
C LEU A 860 -3.61 -31.61 -10.83
N LEU A 861 -4.58 -30.82 -10.39
CA LEU A 861 -4.98 -29.58 -11.07
C LEU A 861 -3.85 -28.60 -11.40
N PRO A 862 -2.79 -28.43 -10.57
CA PRO A 862 -1.69 -27.53 -10.92
C PRO A 862 -0.83 -27.99 -12.11
N ALA A 863 -0.98 -29.24 -12.57
CA ALA A 863 -0.34 -29.74 -13.78
C ALA A 863 -1.19 -29.56 -15.05
N VAL A 864 -2.41 -29.06 -14.92
CA VAL A 864 -3.32 -28.79 -16.05
C VAL A 864 -3.07 -27.37 -16.56
N ALA A 865 -3.15 -27.17 -17.88
CA ALA A 865 -3.08 -25.83 -18.46
C ALA A 865 -4.16 -24.89 -17.89
N HIS A 866 -3.84 -23.60 -17.84
CA HIS A 866 -4.74 -22.54 -17.37
C HIS A 866 -5.04 -21.54 -18.50
N PRO A 867 -6.25 -20.95 -18.55
CA PRO A 867 -7.42 -21.25 -17.72
C PRO A 867 -7.93 -22.70 -17.93
N TRP A 868 -8.65 -23.24 -16.94
CA TRP A 868 -9.13 -24.62 -17.04
C TRP A 868 -10.14 -24.79 -18.19
N PRO A 869 -10.09 -25.91 -18.94
CA PRO A 869 -11.06 -26.19 -20.00
C PRO A 869 -12.52 -26.15 -19.49
N PRO A 870 -13.49 -25.70 -20.29
CA PRO A 870 -14.91 -25.59 -19.89
C PRO A 870 -15.52 -26.91 -19.39
N GLU A 871 -15.07 -28.05 -19.89
CA GLU A 871 -15.49 -29.38 -19.43
C GLU A 871 -15.03 -29.65 -17.99
N LEU A 872 -13.77 -29.32 -17.67
CA LEU A 872 -13.21 -29.48 -16.34
C LEU A 872 -13.86 -28.52 -15.34
N ALA A 873 -14.10 -27.28 -15.77
CA ALA A 873 -14.80 -26.28 -14.97
C ALA A 873 -16.21 -26.77 -14.56
N ARG A 874 -17.02 -27.20 -15.53
CA ARG A 874 -18.37 -27.74 -15.27
C ARG A 874 -18.34 -28.99 -14.39
N HIS A 875 -17.37 -29.88 -14.60
CA HIS A 875 -17.18 -31.07 -13.76
C HIS A 875 -16.89 -30.68 -12.31
N LEU A 876 -15.98 -29.74 -12.07
CA LEU A 876 -15.66 -29.28 -10.72
C LEU A 876 -16.87 -28.65 -10.02
N LEU A 877 -17.67 -27.85 -10.74
CA LEU A 877 -18.92 -27.31 -10.22
C LEU A 877 -19.92 -28.40 -9.85
N HIS A 878 -20.02 -29.45 -10.66
CA HIS A 878 -20.85 -30.62 -10.36
C HIS A 878 -20.38 -31.34 -9.08
N LEU A 879 -19.06 -31.51 -8.90
CA LEU A 879 -18.51 -32.13 -7.69
C LEU A 879 -18.75 -31.28 -6.43
N PHE A 880 -18.68 -29.95 -6.53
CA PHE A 880 -19.08 -29.06 -5.43
C PHE A 880 -20.57 -29.19 -5.10
N GLU A 881 -21.44 -29.30 -6.12
CA GLU A 881 -22.87 -29.53 -5.92
C GLU A 881 -23.16 -30.86 -5.22
N GLU A 882 -22.48 -31.94 -5.60
CA GLU A 882 -22.56 -33.23 -4.90
C GLU A 882 -22.10 -33.15 -3.44
N ARG A 883 -21.01 -32.42 -3.19
CA ARG A 883 -20.47 -32.25 -1.84
C ARG A 883 -21.39 -31.43 -0.96
N ALA A 884 -21.96 -30.36 -1.50
CA ALA A 884 -22.97 -29.53 -0.85
C ALA A 884 -24.24 -30.34 -0.51
N ARG A 885 -24.73 -31.16 -1.45
CA ARG A 885 -25.86 -32.08 -1.20
C ARG A 885 -25.54 -33.09 -0.10
N THR A 886 -24.33 -33.65 -0.11
CA THR A 886 -23.89 -34.58 0.93
C THR A 886 -23.82 -33.91 2.31
N ALA A 887 -23.30 -32.69 2.39
CA ALA A 887 -23.24 -31.90 3.61
C ALA A 887 -24.65 -31.57 4.15
N ALA A 888 -25.59 -31.22 3.26
CA ALA A 888 -26.98 -30.98 3.62
C ALA A 888 -27.67 -32.24 4.17
N ALA A 889 -27.42 -33.40 3.55
CA ALA A 889 -27.98 -34.69 3.96
C ALA A 889 -27.35 -35.26 5.24
N ARG A 890 -26.08 -34.95 5.52
CA ARG A 890 -25.31 -35.46 6.66
C ARG A 890 -24.64 -34.32 7.44
N ARG A 891 -25.46 -33.47 8.06
CA ARG A 891 -24.98 -32.37 8.91
C ARG A 891 -24.06 -32.92 10.01
N GLY A 892 -22.84 -32.40 10.14
CA GLY A 892 -21.87 -32.86 11.14
C GLY A 892 -20.81 -33.86 10.64
N ALA A 893 -20.93 -34.38 9.41
CA ALA A 893 -19.98 -35.37 8.91
C ALA A 893 -18.58 -34.76 8.66
N PRO A 894 -17.48 -35.36 9.16
CA PRO A 894 -16.13 -34.89 8.88
C PRO A 894 -15.83 -34.83 7.38
N GLY A 895 -15.16 -33.78 6.91
CA GLY A 895 -14.71 -33.63 5.51
C GLY A 895 -15.78 -33.21 4.50
N THR A 896 -17.03 -32.96 4.93
CA THR A 896 -18.11 -32.47 4.06
C THR A 896 -18.25 -30.95 4.05
N TYR A 897 -17.62 -30.25 5.01
CA TYR A 897 -17.62 -28.79 5.09
C TYR A 897 -16.75 -28.14 4.00
N PRO A 898 -17.09 -26.92 3.54
CA PRO A 898 -16.27 -26.18 2.58
C PRO A 898 -14.82 -25.94 3.07
N SER A 899 -14.63 -25.82 4.40
CA SER A 899 -13.31 -25.65 5.01
C SER A 899 -12.35 -26.80 4.72
N ALA A 900 -12.87 -28.02 4.54
CA ALA A 900 -12.08 -29.19 4.15
C ALA A 900 -11.59 -29.13 2.69
N HIS A 901 -12.17 -28.22 1.88
CA HIS A 901 -11.88 -28.03 0.45
C HIS A 901 -11.42 -26.59 0.16
N ARG A 902 -10.92 -25.88 1.17
CA ARG A 902 -10.59 -24.44 1.08
C ARG A 902 -9.56 -24.15 0.00
N SER A 903 -8.52 -24.98 -0.10
CA SER A 903 -7.48 -24.86 -1.11
C SER A 903 -8.04 -25.07 -2.52
N LEU A 904 -8.88 -26.10 -2.74
CA LEU A 904 -9.54 -26.33 -4.01
C LEU A 904 -10.49 -25.18 -4.42
N LEU A 905 -11.26 -24.64 -3.48
CA LEU A 905 -12.12 -23.47 -3.71
C LEU A 905 -11.31 -22.21 -4.06
N HIS A 906 -10.15 -22.04 -3.40
CA HIS A 906 -9.24 -20.94 -3.70
C HIS A 906 -8.62 -21.08 -5.09
N THR A 907 -8.10 -22.25 -5.44
CA THR A 907 -7.58 -22.58 -6.77
C THR A 907 -8.67 -22.40 -7.84
N ALA A 908 -9.91 -22.79 -7.55
CA ALA A 908 -11.04 -22.56 -8.44
C ALA A 908 -11.32 -21.06 -8.65
N ALA A 909 -11.20 -20.23 -7.61
CA ALA A 909 -11.35 -18.78 -7.75
C ALA A 909 -10.29 -18.18 -8.69
N LEU A 910 -9.09 -18.76 -8.74
CA LEU A 910 -7.98 -18.31 -9.58
C LEU A 910 -8.02 -18.83 -11.03
N HIS A 911 -8.53 -20.05 -11.25
CA HIS A 911 -8.34 -20.74 -12.54
C HIS A 911 -9.61 -21.14 -13.27
N LEU A 912 -10.79 -21.05 -12.63
CA LEU A 912 -12.04 -21.19 -13.36
C LEU A 912 -12.18 -20.05 -14.39
N PRO A 913 -12.76 -20.33 -15.57
CA PRO A 913 -13.12 -19.29 -16.52
C PRO A 913 -14.07 -18.27 -15.85
N PRO A 914 -13.82 -16.94 -15.97
CA PRO A 914 -14.71 -15.92 -15.40
C PRO A 914 -16.17 -16.02 -15.88
N GLU A 915 -16.39 -16.58 -17.08
CA GLU A 915 -17.69 -16.82 -17.69
C GLU A 915 -18.56 -17.76 -16.86
N CYS A 916 -17.96 -18.61 -16.02
CA CYS A 916 -18.68 -19.51 -15.13
C CYS A 916 -19.38 -18.78 -13.96
N ALA A 917 -19.13 -17.48 -13.73
CA ALA A 917 -19.70 -16.74 -12.59
C ALA A 917 -21.23 -16.85 -12.47
N GLY A 918 -21.94 -16.85 -13.61
CA GLY A 918 -23.39 -17.04 -13.67
C GLY A 918 -23.83 -18.43 -13.20
N GLU A 919 -23.13 -19.48 -13.64
CA GLU A 919 -23.39 -20.86 -13.22
C GLU A 919 -23.11 -21.08 -11.73
N VAL A 920 -22.01 -20.53 -11.20
CA VAL A 920 -21.68 -20.60 -9.77
C VAL A 920 -22.71 -19.85 -8.93
N THR A 921 -23.19 -18.68 -9.39
CA THR A 921 -24.25 -17.93 -8.71
C THR A 921 -25.55 -18.74 -8.63
N ALA A 922 -25.94 -19.35 -9.75
CA ALA A 922 -27.10 -20.23 -9.79
C ALA A 922 -26.94 -21.46 -8.88
N LEU A 923 -25.72 -21.97 -8.73
CA LEU A 923 -25.42 -23.10 -7.84
C LEU A 923 -25.49 -22.70 -6.36
N ALA A 924 -24.93 -21.55 -6.00
CA ALA A 924 -25.03 -21.01 -4.65
C ALA A 924 -26.50 -20.79 -4.24
N GLY A 925 -27.33 -20.25 -5.15
CA GLY A 925 -28.74 -19.97 -4.88
C GLY A 925 -29.64 -21.19 -4.67
N ARG A 926 -29.25 -22.37 -5.19
CA ARG A 926 -29.99 -23.63 -5.02
C ARG A 926 -29.40 -24.54 -3.93
N CYS A 927 -28.29 -24.13 -3.30
CA CYS A 927 -27.60 -24.92 -2.29
C CYS A 927 -28.35 -24.91 -0.95
N ALA A 928 -28.69 -26.10 -0.44
CA ALA A 928 -29.42 -26.25 0.83
C ALA A 928 -28.54 -26.23 2.09
N ALA A 929 -27.21 -26.29 1.94
CA ALA A 929 -26.25 -26.16 3.04
C ALA A 929 -25.71 -24.73 3.08
N ASP A 930 -25.99 -24.00 4.16
CA ASP A 930 -25.68 -22.56 4.29
C ASP A 930 -24.18 -22.27 4.10
N ASP A 931 -23.30 -23.05 4.73
CA ASP A 931 -21.83 -22.90 4.61
C ASP A 931 -21.35 -23.04 3.16
N TRP A 932 -21.94 -23.98 2.40
CA TRP A 932 -21.61 -24.18 0.97
C TRP A 932 -22.20 -23.08 0.09
N ALA A 933 -23.41 -22.60 0.40
CA ALA A 933 -24.01 -21.48 -0.29
C ALA A 933 -23.16 -20.20 -0.13
N GLU A 934 -22.63 -19.96 1.07
CA GLU A 934 -21.70 -18.86 1.33
C GLU A 934 -20.37 -19.03 0.57
N ALA A 935 -19.75 -20.20 0.66
CA ALA A 935 -18.48 -20.47 -0.01
C ALA A 935 -18.57 -20.33 -1.54
N LEU A 936 -19.65 -20.85 -2.15
CA LEU A 936 -19.90 -20.71 -3.58
C LEU A 936 -20.30 -19.28 -3.95
N GLY A 937 -20.98 -18.56 -3.06
CA GLY A 937 -21.26 -17.13 -3.23
C GLY A 937 -19.98 -16.29 -3.27
N LEU A 938 -18.99 -16.62 -2.42
CA LEU A 938 -17.66 -16.00 -2.46
C LEU A 938 -16.91 -16.34 -3.75
N LEU A 939 -16.95 -17.60 -4.19
CA LEU A 939 -16.36 -18.01 -5.47
C LEU A 939 -16.99 -17.25 -6.66
N ALA A 940 -18.31 -17.14 -6.71
CA ALA A 940 -19.01 -16.38 -7.74
C ALA A 940 -18.64 -14.89 -7.70
N HIS A 941 -18.54 -14.31 -6.51
CA HIS A 941 -18.08 -12.93 -6.32
C HIS A 941 -16.67 -12.73 -6.89
N ASP A 942 -15.76 -13.65 -6.60
CA ASP A 942 -14.38 -13.60 -7.08
C ASP A 942 -14.30 -13.69 -8.61
N LEU A 943 -15.03 -14.62 -9.23
CA LEU A 943 -15.10 -14.71 -10.70
C LEU A 943 -15.68 -13.46 -11.34
N HIS A 944 -16.70 -12.85 -10.74
CA HIS A 944 -17.23 -11.57 -11.21
C HIS A 944 -16.21 -10.44 -11.08
N GLN A 945 -15.48 -10.36 -9.96
CA GLN A 945 -14.39 -9.38 -9.80
C GLN A 945 -13.26 -9.60 -10.82
N ARG A 946 -12.93 -10.86 -11.14
CA ARG A 946 -11.96 -11.20 -12.17
C ARG A 946 -12.42 -10.74 -13.56
N SER A 947 -13.68 -10.99 -13.92
CA SER A 947 -14.26 -10.49 -15.17
C SER A 947 -14.19 -8.96 -15.27
N VAL A 948 -14.63 -8.26 -14.21
CA VAL A 948 -14.64 -6.80 -14.17
C VAL A 948 -13.22 -6.23 -14.29
N MET A 949 -12.22 -6.78 -13.59
CA MET A 949 -10.86 -6.25 -13.70
C MET A 949 -10.24 -6.43 -15.09
N LEU A 950 -10.62 -7.48 -15.82
CA LEU A 950 -10.15 -7.72 -17.18
C LEU A 950 -10.85 -6.81 -18.20
N GLU A 951 -12.11 -6.44 -17.94
CA GLU A 951 -12.83 -5.45 -18.73
C GLU A 951 -12.27 -4.03 -18.52
N GLU A 952 -11.89 -3.68 -17.29
CA GLU A 952 -11.33 -2.36 -16.96
C GLU A 952 -9.99 -2.05 -17.67
N LEU A 953 -9.30 -3.07 -18.21
CA LEU A 953 -8.04 -2.94 -18.97
C LEU A 953 -8.23 -2.60 -20.45
N LYS A 954 -9.44 -2.81 -20.98
CA LYS A 954 -9.83 -2.50 -22.36
C LYS A 954 -10.28 -1.05 -22.47
#